data_AF-C6WHU8-F1
#
_entry.id   AF-C6WHU8-F1
#
_cell.length_a   1.000
_cell.length_b   1.000
_cell.length_c   1.000
_cell.angle_alpha   90.00
_cell.angle_beta   90.00
_cell.angle_gamma   90.00
#
_symmetry.space_group_name_H-M   'P 1'
#
loop_
_entity.id
_entity.type
_entity.pdbx_description
1 polymer ?
#
loop_
_entity_poly.entity_id
_entity_poly.type
_entity_poly.pdbx_seq_one_letter_code
_entity_poly.pdbx_strand_id
1 'polypeptide(L)'
;MITLTARLSPSALDTRRGVVRMHREVLDALGLRQWDAVRLTGARVSAALAAAAPDGSPVGVVLVDDITLSNLGVTEGAELVVTPVEVSAARTITVAGSRLASTALTPETLRMALTGKVLTVGDAVSLLPQDLAPPPGADVSATRRKLSAAIGTTWTNELLTITSADPGGVVAVRPSTLVAWRDATAPAPAQAAPPAVDAGITPVTPPPPPAEALPVADLVGQQDAARRLAEWLDLVLTQPELLTRLGAAPRLAALVSGPEGVGKATLVRAVAHAAGTRVVEVSAPAIAVLEANATARALADAITQAQSQPGSPAVLVLTDVEALLPAATPPPVATVVLDALRAALAATPLVVTSASPELIDPRLRVPDLVDRELVLPLPDGATRRELLRALLREVPLEPDVDLAEVADRTPGFVAADLVAVRREAAVRSALRQRQEAEPRVAQEDLLGSLDTVRPISMSTSDTLRTGGLTLDDVGDMAEVKQALTEAALWPLQYPDSFARLGVEPPRGLLLYGPPGCGKTFLVRALAGTGKLNVLSVKGAELMDKFVGESERAVRELFRRAAEAAPALVFLDEVDALAPRRGQSSDSGVADRVVAALLTELDGVEPLRDVIVLGATNRPELVDPALLRPGRLERLVYVPPPDAEARVEILRSASRNTPLAEDVELTALADDLDGYSAADCAALIREAALTAMRESLSATAVTAEHLAKARGVVRPSLDPAQLASLAAYAESRKA
;
A
#
# COMPACT_ATOMS: atom_id res chain seq x y z
N MET A 1 18.64 14.68 -7.52
CA MET A 1 17.80 15.86 -7.81
C MET A 1 18.00 16.25 -9.26
N ILE A 2 16.93 16.58 -9.98
CA ILE A 2 16.99 16.96 -11.41
C ILE A 2 16.16 18.23 -11.60
N THR A 3 16.65 19.18 -12.40
CA THR A 3 15.90 20.37 -12.81
C THR A 3 15.22 20.10 -14.15
N LEU A 4 13.92 20.32 -14.22
CA LEU A 4 13.09 20.11 -15.41
C LEU A 4 12.27 21.35 -15.71
N THR A 5 11.95 21.57 -16.99
CA THR A 5 11.03 22.65 -17.39
C THR A 5 9.59 22.19 -17.19
N ALA A 6 8.83 22.94 -16.40
CA ALA A 6 7.40 22.69 -16.19
C ALA A 6 6.61 23.01 -17.46
N ARG A 7 5.81 22.06 -17.94
CA ARG A 7 4.80 22.30 -18.98
C ARG A 7 3.44 21.86 -18.51
N LEU A 8 2.40 22.55 -18.99
CA LEU A 8 1.05 22.17 -18.65
C LEU A 8 0.74 20.82 -19.30
N SER A 9 0.23 19.88 -18.52
CA SER A 9 -0.22 18.60 -19.05
C SER A 9 -1.42 18.82 -19.99
N PRO A 10 -1.36 18.39 -21.26
CA PRO A 10 -2.51 18.44 -22.16
C PRO A 10 -3.57 17.38 -21.81
N SER A 11 -3.23 16.44 -20.92
CA SER A 11 -4.08 15.33 -20.53
C SER A 11 -5.12 15.77 -19.50
N ALA A 12 -6.37 15.84 -19.94
CA ALA A 12 -7.52 16.05 -19.05
C ALA A 12 -7.65 14.95 -17.98
N LEU A 13 -7.08 13.77 -18.23
CA LEU A 13 -7.08 12.64 -17.30
C LEU A 13 -6.13 12.84 -16.12
N ASP A 14 -5.02 13.56 -16.31
CA ASP A 14 -4.04 13.81 -15.26
C ASP A 14 -4.35 15.08 -14.45
N THR A 15 -5.22 15.93 -14.99
CA THR A 15 -5.53 17.25 -14.42
C THR A 15 -6.27 17.11 -13.08
N ARG A 16 -5.78 17.79 -12.04
CA ARG A 16 -6.31 17.89 -10.67
C ARG A 16 -6.16 16.64 -9.80
N ARG A 17 -5.24 15.76 -10.18
CA ARG A 17 -5.01 14.47 -9.48
C ARG A 17 -3.76 14.45 -8.63
N GLY A 18 -2.92 15.47 -8.71
CA GLY A 18 -1.62 15.46 -8.04
C GLY A 18 -0.66 14.45 -8.66
N VAL A 19 -0.76 14.26 -9.98
CA VAL A 19 0.12 13.39 -10.77
C VAL A 19 0.96 14.27 -11.67
N VAL A 20 2.26 14.03 -11.70
CA VAL A 20 3.20 14.67 -12.61
C VAL A 20 3.84 13.64 -13.49
N ARG A 21 3.91 13.92 -14.79
CA ARG A 21 4.50 13.01 -15.77
C ARG A 21 5.86 13.50 -16.20
N MET A 22 6.84 12.63 -16.14
CA MET A 22 8.20 12.91 -16.60
C MET A 22 8.69 11.78 -17.49
N HIS A 23 9.67 12.07 -18.33
CA HIS A 23 10.23 11.08 -19.23
C HIS A 23 10.78 9.88 -18.45
N ARG A 24 10.75 8.68 -19.06
CA ARG A 24 11.18 7.46 -18.37
C ARG A 24 12.64 7.53 -17.93
N GLU A 25 13.51 8.16 -18.73
CA GLU A 25 14.90 8.44 -18.33
C GLU A 25 15.00 9.26 -17.05
N VAL A 26 14.10 10.23 -16.82
CA VAL A 26 14.09 11.03 -15.61
C VAL A 26 13.68 10.19 -14.40
N LEU A 27 12.68 9.31 -14.56
CA LEU A 27 12.29 8.35 -13.52
C LEU A 27 13.47 7.44 -13.16
N ASP A 28 14.09 6.84 -14.18
CA ASP A 28 15.21 5.91 -14.02
C ASP A 28 16.44 6.60 -13.42
N ALA A 29 16.71 7.85 -13.80
CA ALA A 29 17.79 8.67 -13.26
C ALA A 29 17.55 9.06 -11.79
N LEU A 30 16.30 9.30 -11.39
CA LEU A 30 15.93 9.57 -10.00
C LEU A 30 15.74 8.28 -9.16
N GLY A 31 15.85 7.09 -9.78
CA GLY A 31 15.59 5.81 -9.12
C GLY A 31 14.12 5.62 -8.72
N LEU A 32 13.22 6.35 -9.37
CA LEU A 32 11.79 6.36 -9.10
C LEU A 32 11.08 5.29 -9.94
N ARG A 33 10.10 4.64 -9.35
CA ARG A 33 9.08 3.88 -10.09
C ARG A 33 7.85 4.74 -10.32
N GLN A 34 6.97 4.27 -11.19
CA GLN A 34 5.67 4.91 -11.34
C GLN A 34 4.92 4.90 -10.00
N TRP A 35 4.31 6.04 -9.69
CA TRP A 35 3.55 6.37 -8.49
C TRP A 35 4.39 6.57 -7.22
N ASP A 36 5.71 6.62 -7.35
CA ASP A 36 6.55 7.12 -6.26
C ASP A 36 6.29 8.62 -6.08
N ALA A 37 6.32 9.06 -4.84
CA ALA A 37 6.13 10.48 -4.54
C ALA A 37 7.41 11.24 -4.83
N VAL A 38 7.23 12.41 -5.44
CA VAL A 38 8.30 13.37 -5.66
C VAL A 38 7.96 14.67 -4.96
N ARG A 39 8.97 15.26 -4.35
CA ARG A 39 8.96 16.65 -3.93
C ARG A 39 9.31 17.50 -5.14
N LEU A 40 8.44 18.47 -5.39
CA LEU A 40 8.57 19.47 -6.44
C LEU A 40 8.87 20.81 -5.77
N THR A 41 9.95 21.45 -6.21
CA THR A 41 10.39 22.73 -5.64
C THR A 41 10.41 23.79 -6.74
N GLY A 42 9.49 24.75 -6.62
CA GLY A 42 9.46 25.98 -7.41
C GLY A 42 9.64 27.19 -6.48
N ALA A 43 8.76 28.20 -6.59
CA ALA A 43 8.69 29.29 -5.61
C ALA A 43 8.17 28.81 -4.25
N ARG A 44 7.34 27.77 -4.27
CA ARG A 44 6.86 27.01 -3.12
C ARG A 44 7.22 25.54 -3.30
N VAL A 45 7.12 24.78 -2.22
CA VAL A 45 7.39 23.34 -2.22
C VAL A 45 6.06 22.61 -2.12
N SER A 46 5.84 21.65 -3.00
CA SER A 46 4.68 20.76 -3.00
C SER A 46 5.14 19.33 -3.28
N ALA A 47 4.21 18.39 -3.28
CA ALA A 47 4.48 17.00 -3.58
C ALA A 47 3.45 16.49 -4.59
N ALA A 48 3.89 15.56 -5.43
CA ALA A 48 3.04 14.90 -6.40
C ALA A 48 3.49 13.46 -6.63
N LEU A 49 2.64 12.68 -7.28
CA LEU A 49 2.98 11.32 -7.71
C LEU A 49 3.66 11.38 -9.07
N ALA A 50 4.83 10.75 -9.20
CA ALA A 50 5.55 10.68 -10.46
C ALA A 50 5.01 9.54 -11.33
N ALA A 51 4.69 9.81 -12.59
CA ALA A 51 4.29 8.81 -13.57
C ALA A 51 5.08 8.99 -14.88
N ALA A 52 5.09 7.96 -15.72
CA ALA A 52 5.74 8.03 -17.02
C ALA A 52 4.96 8.97 -17.96
N ALA A 53 5.68 9.87 -18.64
CA ALA A 53 5.13 10.68 -19.71
C ALA A 53 4.83 9.84 -20.96
N PRO A 54 3.87 10.27 -21.81
CA PRO A 54 3.58 9.60 -23.08
C PRO A 54 4.84 9.49 -23.95
N ASP A 55 4.91 8.44 -24.77
CA ASP A 55 6.03 8.21 -25.67
C ASP A 55 6.22 9.41 -26.62
N GLY A 56 7.46 9.87 -26.79
CA GLY A 56 7.80 11.09 -27.55
C GLY A 56 7.81 12.39 -26.74
N SER A 57 7.54 12.35 -25.43
CA SER A 57 7.71 13.51 -24.56
C SER A 57 9.19 13.87 -24.39
N PRO A 58 9.58 15.16 -24.38
CA PRO A 58 10.98 15.55 -24.22
C PRO A 58 11.50 15.26 -22.81
N VAL A 59 12.76 14.81 -22.71
CA VAL A 59 13.40 14.38 -21.45
C VAL A 59 13.48 15.50 -20.41
N GLY A 60 13.83 16.72 -20.83
CA GLY A 60 13.97 17.88 -19.95
C GLY A 60 12.66 18.51 -19.48
N VAL A 61 11.51 17.88 -19.71
CA VAL A 61 10.19 18.43 -19.37
C VAL A 61 9.47 17.58 -18.33
N VAL A 62 8.82 18.26 -17.39
CA VAL A 62 7.82 17.67 -16.49
C VAL A 62 6.45 18.23 -16.83
N LEU A 63 5.52 17.34 -17.13
CA LEU A 63 4.12 17.67 -17.36
C LEU A 63 3.41 17.74 -16.00
N VAL A 64 2.87 18.91 -15.70
CA VAL A 64 2.21 19.24 -14.44
C VAL A 64 0.83 19.83 -14.73
N ASP A 65 -0.12 19.65 -13.82
CA ASP A 65 -1.45 20.25 -13.97
C ASP A 65 -1.49 21.71 -13.49
N ASP A 66 -2.61 22.39 -13.75
CA ASP A 66 -2.87 23.78 -13.37
C ASP A 66 -2.78 24.00 -11.85
N ILE A 67 -3.31 23.06 -11.07
CA ILE A 67 -3.28 23.10 -9.60
C ILE A 67 -1.85 22.95 -9.09
N THR A 68 -1.06 22.03 -9.63
CA THR A 68 0.31 21.76 -9.21
C THR A 68 1.20 22.95 -9.53
N LEU A 69 1.05 23.56 -10.70
CA LEU A 69 1.71 24.84 -11.02
C LEU A 69 1.34 25.93 -10.01
N SER A 70 0.05 26.05 -9.70
CA SER A 70 -0.44 27.00 -8.70
C SER A 70 0.19 26.72 -7.34
N ASN A 71 0.13 25.49 -6.82
CA ASN A 71 0.71 25.06 -5.54
C ASN A 71 2.21 25.34 -5.46
N LEU A 72 2.94 25.14 -6.54
CA LEU A 72 4.37 25.45 -6.65
C LEU A 72 4.67 26.93 -6.81
N GLY A 73 3.65 27.76 -7.09
CA GLY A 73 3.80 29.19 -7.32
C GLY A 73 4.62 29.51 -8.56
N VAL A 74 4.54 28.67 -9.60
CA VAL A 74 5.29 28.85 -10.84
C VAL A 74 4.35 28.90 -12.04
N THR A 75 4.82 29.49 -13.15
CA THR A 75 4.12 29.49 -14.43
C THR A 75 4.65 28.39 -15.34
N GLU A 76 3.90 28.05 -16.38
CA GLU A 76 4.41 27.21 -17.46
C GLU A 76 5.73 27.78 -18.04
N GLY A 77 6.67 26.90 -18.35
CA GLY A 77 8.02 27.23 -18.80
C GLY A 77 9.03 27.49 -17.68
N ALA A 78 8.61 27.53 -16.41
CA ALA A 78 9.53 27.68 -15.28
C ALA A 78 10.34 26.40 -15.01
N GLU A 79 11.51 26.56 -14.40
CA GLU A 79 12.31 25.43 -13.92
C GLU A 79 11.78 24.92 -12.57
N LEU A 80 11.66 23.60 -12.46
CA LEU A 80 11.27 22.89 -11.25
C LEU A 80 12.36 21.91 -10.86
N VAL A 81 12.72 21.90 -9.57
CA VAL A 81 13.60 20.88 -9.01
C VAL A 81 12.76 19.72 -8.52
N VAL A 82 13.08 18.52 -9.01
CA VAL A 82 12.42 17.26 -8.68
C VAL A 82 13.35 16.38 -7.86
N THR A 83 12.85 15.89 -6.72
CA THR A 83 13.55 14.97 -5.82
C THR A 83 12.64 13.87 -5.28
N PRO A 84 13.11 12.62 -5.11
CA PRO A 84 12.36 11.61 -4.37
C PRO A 84 12.01 12.08 -2.96
N VAL A 85 10.85 11.67 -2.44
CA VAL A 85 10.43 12.03 -1.09
C VAL A 85 9.70 10.88 -0.41
N GLU A 86 9.98 10.68 0.88
CA GLU A 86 9.22 9.75 1.71
C GLU A 86 7.86 10.34 2.07
N VAL A 87 6.84 9.47 2.12
CA VAL A 87 5.46 9.87 2.41
C VAL A 87 4.99 9.20 3.69
N SER A 88 4.55 10.02 4.63
CA SER A 88 3.98 9.55 5.88
C SER A 88 2.49 9.29 5.77
N ALA A 89 1.98 8.36 6.58
CA ALA A 89 0.54 8.21 6.80
C ALA A 89 -0.02 9.47 7.46
N ALA A 90 -1.03 10.11 6.89
CA ALA A 90 -1.72 11.17 7.61
C ALA A 90 -2.56 10.58 8.75
N ARG A 91 -2.34 11.04 9.99
CA ARG A 91 -3.26 10.81 11.11
C ARG A 91 -4.43 11.78 11.06
N THR A 92 -4.12 13.07 10.88
CA THR A 92 -5.13 14.12 10.75
C THR A 92 -4.79 15.06 9.60
N ILE A 93 -5.82 15.53 8.91
CA ILE A 93 -5.73 16.57 7.87
C ILE A 93 -6.85 17.56 8.12
N THR A 94 -6.52 18.84 8.09
CA THR A 94 -7.50 19.92 8.13
C THR A 94 -7.56 20.61 6.79
N VAL A 95 -8.78 20.78 6.28
CA VAL A 95 -9.05 21.45 5.01
C VAL A 95 -9.85 22.72 5.21
N ALA A 96 -9.60 23.73 4.38
CA ALA A 96 -10.38 24.96 4.32
C ALA A 96 -11.04 25.11 2.96
N GLY A 97 -12.25 25.67 2.96
CA GLY A 97 -13.05 25.94 1.77
C GLY A 97 -14.25 26.79 2.13
N SER A 98 -15.19 26.92 1.20
CA SER A 98 -16.38 27.74 1.36
C SER A 98 -17.34 27.15 2.39
N ARG A 99 -18.22 28.02 2.90
CA ARG A 99 -19.29 27.60 3.80
C ARG A 99 -20.27 26.62 3.14
N LEU A 100 -20.41 26.67 1.82
CA LEU A 100 -21.25 25.73 1.06
C LEU A 100 -20.59 24.35 1.00
N ALA A 101 -19.28 24.28 0.71
CA ALA A 101 -18.55 23.02 0.73
C ALA A 101 -18.50 22.41 2.14
N SER A 102 -18.28 23.22 3.18
CA SER A 102 -18.21 22.71 4.55
C SER A 102 -19.54 22.24 5.14
N THR A 103 -20.66 22.68 4.57
CA THR A 103 -22.00 22.21 4.96
C THR A 103 -22.50 21.05 4.09
N ALA A 104 -22.06 20.98 2.83
CA ALA A 104 -22.49 19.94 1.89
C ALA A 104 -21.64 18.65 1.99
N LEU A 105 -20.37 18.74 2.37
CA LEU A 105 -19.45 17.61 2.37
C LEU A 105 -19.11 17.16 3.79
N THR A 106 -19.39 15.89 4.06
CA THR A 106 -18.99 15.27 5.31
C THR A 106 -17.47 15.01 5.34
N PRO A 107 -16.84 15.02 6.54
CA PRO A 107 -15.49 14.51 6.77
C PRO A 107 -15.16 13.19 6.06
N GLU A 108 -16.10 12.25 6.06
CA GLU A 108 -15.93 10.94 5.42
C GLU A 108 -15.87 11.03 3.89
N THR A 109 -16.70 11.90 3.31
CA THR A 109 -16.69 12.17 1.86
C THR A 109 -15.35 12.78 1.45
N LEU A 110 -14.86 13.75 2.22
CA LEU A 110 -13.53 14.35 2.00
C LEU A 110 -12.40 13.32 2.10
N ARG A 111 -12.45 12.44 3.12
CA ARG A 111 -11.47 11.37 3.28
C ARG A 111 -11.46 10.44 2.08
N MET A 112 -12.62 9.97 1.63
CA MET A 112 -12.72 9.13 0.43
C MET A 112 -12.20 9.85 -0.82
N ALA A 113 -12.44 11.17 -0.94
CA ALA A 113 -11.99 11.99 -2.06
C ALA A 113 -10.48 12.13 -2.15
N LEU A 114 -9.84 12.26 -0.99
CA LEU A 114 -8.42 12.52 -0.87
C LEU A 114 -7.59 11.23 -0.73
N THR A 115 -8.24 10.09 -0.49
CA THR A 115 -7.57 8.78 -0.38
C THR A 115 -6.74 8.51 -1.64
N GLY A 116 -5.47 8.16 -1.45
CA GLY A 116 -4.53 7.90 -2.53
C GLY A 116 -3.77 9.14 -3.06
N LYS A 117 -4.12 10.36 -2.63
CA LYS A 117 -3.37 11.58 -2.96
C LYS A 117 -2.23 11.81 -1.98
N VAL A 118 -1.14 12.41 -2.48
CA VAL A 118 -0.06 12.96 -1.65
C VAL A 118 -0.28 14.45 -1.49
N LEU A 119 -0.20 14.92 -0.26
CA LEU A 119 -0.61 16.26 0.14
C LEU A 119 0.47 16.91 0.99
N THR A 120 0.63 18.21 0.80
CA THR A 120 1.47 19.09 1.62
C THR A 120 0.62 20.22 2.20
N VAL A 121 0.99 20.71 3.39
CA VAL A 121 0.34 21.89 3.98
C VAL A 121 0.51 23.10 3.07
N GLY A 122 -0.59 23.77 2.76
CA GLY A 122 -0.68 24.91 1.85
C GLY A 122 -1.12 24.56 0.42
N ASP A 123 -1.21 23.27 0.08
CA ASP A 123 -1.68 22.82 -1.24
C ASP A 123 -3.18 23.10 -1.42
N ALA A 124 -3.54 23.57 -2.61
CA ALA A 124 -4.90 23.50 -3.12
C ALA A 124 -5.16 22.10 -3.71
N VAL A 125 -6.31 21.52 -3.40
CA VAL A 125 -6.71 20.17 -3.80
C VAL A 125 -8.12 20.18 -4.38
N SER A 126 -8.31 19.44 -5.46
CA SER A 126 -9.65 19.20 -6.00
C SER A 126 -10.23 17.90 -5.45
N LEU A 127 -11.55 17.89 -5.25
CA LEU A 127 -12.30 16.70 -4.87
C LEU A 127 -12.94 15.99 -6.08
N LEU A 128 -12.98 16.64 -7.24
CA LEU A 128 -13.64 16.12 -8.43
C LEU A 128 -12.62 15.64 -9.49
N PRO A 129 -12.88 14.48 -10.11
CA PRO A 129 -12.49 14.24 -11.50
C PRO A 129 -13.34 15.14 -12.42
N GLN A 130 -12.74 15.78 -13.43
CA GLN A 130 -13.30 16.94 -14.16
C GLN A 130 -14.79 16.92 -14.56
N ASP A 131 -15.36 18.14 -14.59
CA ASP A 131 -16.65 18.51 -15.15
C ASP A 131 -16.88 18.05 -16.60
N LEU A 132 -17.88 17.20 -16.79
CA LEU A 132 -18.60 17.07 -18.06
C LEU A 132 -19.65 18.17 -18.12
N ALA A 133 -19.34 19.29 -18.77
CA ALA A 133 -20.39 20.18 -19.25
C ALA A 133 -21.11 19.48 -20.43
N PRO A 134 -22.41 19.15 -20.34
CA PRO A 134 -23.12 18.60 -21.48
C PRO A 134 -23.18 19.64 -22.60
N PRO A 135 -23.18 19.23 -23.88
CA PRO A 135 -23.40 20.17 -24.98
C PRO A 135 -24.74 20.93 -24.81
N PRO A 136 -24.83 22.18 -25.29
CA PRO A 136 -26.05 22.97 -25.16
C PRO A 136 -27.24 22.25 -25.82
N GLY A 137 -28.25 21.90 -25.02
CA GLY A 137 -29.46 21.19 -25.46
C GLY A 137 -29.65 19.78 -24.86
N ALA A 138 -28.65 19.21 -24.17
CA ALA A 138 -28.81 17.93 -23.46
C ALA A 138 -29.59 18.11 -22.14
N ASP A 139 -30.36 17.09 -21.72
CA ASP A 139 -31.01 17.07 -20.40
C ASP A 139 -29.95 16.86 -19.30
N VAL A 140 -29.35 17.98 -18.89
CA VAL A 140 -28.31 18.10 -17.87
C VAL A 140 -28.69 17.37 -16.59
N SER A 141 -29.98 17.32 -16.24
CA SER A 141 -30.46 16.69 -15.01
C SER A 141 -30.48 15.17 -15.11
N ALA A 142 -30.80 14.59 -16.27
CA ALA A 142 -30.80 13.15 -16.47
C ALA A 142 -29.38 12.57 -16.54
N THR A 143 -28.49 13.18 -17.31
CA THR A 143 -27.08 12.75 -17.44
C THR A 143 -26.32 12.92 -16.12
N ARG A 144 -26.55 14.02 -15.40
CA ARG A 144 -25.97 14.24 -14.06
C ARG A 144 -26.49 13.24 -13.03
N ARG A 145 -27.77 12.84 -13.10
CA ARG A 145 -28.31 11.78 -12.22
C ARG A 145 -27.72 10.42 -12.51
N LYS A 146 -27.57 10.02 -13.80
CA LYS A 146 -26.93 8.76 -14.20
C LYS A 146 -25.44 8.72 -13.80
N LEU A 147 -24.70 9.81 -14.00
CA LEU A 147 -23.29 9.91 -13.64
C LEU A 147 -23.09 10.01 -12.11
N SER A 148 -23.96 10.72 -11.40
CA SER A 148 -23.97 10.80 -9.94
C SER A 148 -24.32 9.45 -9.28
N ALA A 149 -25.17 8.63 -9.91
CA ALA A 149 -25.39 7.24 -9.50
C ALA A 149 -24.14 6.35 -9.73
N ALA A 150 -23.39 6.59 -10.79
CA ALA A 150 -22.17 5.84 -11.10
C ALA A 150 -20.96 6.23 -10.21
N ILE A 151 -20.83 7.51 -9.82
CA ILE A 151 -19.66 8.11 -9.13
C ILE A 151 -19.91 8.42 -7.64
N GLY A 152 -21.17 8.48 -7.19
CA GLY A 152 -21.59 8.87 -5.84
C GLY A 152 -22.10 10.32 -5.76
N THR A 153 -22.98 10.62 -4.81
CA THR A 153 -23.89 11.78 -4.83
C THR A 153 -23.39 13.11 -4.22
N THR A 154 -22.14 13.22 -3.78
CA THR A 154 -21.69 14.34 -2.90
C THR A 154 -20.35 14.97 -3.29
N TRP A 155 -20.24 15.59 -4.49
CA TRP A 155 -18.96 16.16 -4.94
C TRP A 155 -19.07 17.63 -5.41
N THR A 156 -18.02 18.42 -5.19
CA THR A 156 -17.93 19.87 -5.53
C THR A 156 -16.69 20.17 -6.38
N ASN A 157 -16.79 21.16 -7.27
CA ASN A 157 -15.68 21.65 -8.12
C ASN A 157 -14.76 22.64 -7.41
N GLU A 158 -15.12 23.00 -6.18
CA GLU A 158 -14.34 23.92 -5.38
C GLU A 158 -12.98 23.32 -5.02
N LEU A 159 -11.93 24.14 -5.14
CA LEU A 159 -10.61 23.81 -4.63
C LEU A 159 -10.57 24.05 -3.12
N LEU A 160 -10.15 23.03 -2.38
CA LEU A 160 -9.94 23.14 -0.94
C LEU A 160 -8.46 23.33 -0.65
N THR A 161 -8.13 24.02 0.44
CA THR A 161 -6.74 24.23 0.85
C THR A 161 -6.41 23.36 2.05
N ILE A 162 -5.30 22.62 1.99
CA ILE A 162 -4.78 21.87 3.14
C ILE A 162 -4.16 22.85 4.14
N THR A 163 -4.75 23.01 5.32
CA THR A 163 -4.27 23.98 6.32
C THR A 163 -3.35 23.37 7.36
N SER A 164 -3.50 22.07 7.64
CA SER A 164 -2.61 21.34 8.53
C SER A 164 -2.63 19.85 8.20
N ALA A 165 -1.53 19.17 8.49
CA ALA A 165 -1.35 17.73 8.39
C ALA A 165 -0.50 17.24 9.57
N ASP A 166 -0.87 16.10 10.13
CA ASP A 166 -0.09 15.41 11.17
C ASP A 166 0.18 13.96 10.74
N PRO A 167 1.45 13.51 10.69
CA PRO A 167 2.67 14.27 10.93
C PRO A 167 2.90 15.38 9.88
N GLY A 168 3.66 16.40 10.24
CA GLY A 168 4.04 17.44 9.28
C GLY A 168 4.90 16.88 8.14
N GLY A 169 4.84 17.53 6.97
CA GLY A 169 5.60 17.12 5.79
C GLY A 169 4.69 16.67 4.64
N VAL A 170 5.18 15.72 3.85
CA VAL A 170 4.41 15.10 2.75
C VAL A 170 3.64 13.92 3.31
N VAL A 171 2.32 13.95 3.19
CA VAL A 171 1.44 12.92 3.76
C VAL A 171 0.53 12.31 2.71
N ALA A 172 0.12 11.06 2.92
CA ALA A 172 -0.93 10.41 2.15
C ALA A 172 -2.16 10.16 3.01
N VAL A 173 -3.34 10.42 2.44
CA VAL A 173 -4.63 10.15 3.10
C VAL A 173 -4.96 8.66 2.99
N ARG A 174 -5.38 8.08 4.12
CA ARG A 174 -5.80 6.69 4.27
C ARG A 174 -7.23 6.60 4.80
N PRO A 175 -7.90 5.44 4.69
CA PRO A 175 -9.19 5.20 5.35
C PRO A 175 -9.23 5.51 6.86
N SER A 176 -8.11 5.37 7.56
CA SER A 176 -7.93 5.69 8.99
C SER A 176 -7.61 7.17 9.26
N THR A 177 -7.27 7.96 8.24
CA THR A 177 -6.98 9.39 8.38
C THR A 177 -8.23 10.16 8.77
N LEU A 178 -8.16 10.98 9.81
CA LEU A 178 -9.23 11.93 10.11
C LEU A 178 -9.09 13.17 9.21
N VAL A 179 -10.14 13.48 8.44
CA VAL A 179 -10.19 14.72 7.65
C VAL A 179 -11.22 15.66 8.25
N ALA A 180 -10.81 16.85 8.68
CA ALA A 180 -11.66 17.83 9.34
C ALA A 180 -11.72 19.15 8.55
N TRP A 181 -12.83 19.88 8.68
CA TRP A 181 -12.93 21.26 8.21
C TRP A 181 -12.24 22.19 9.22
N ARG A 182 -11.56 23.23 8.71
CA ARG A 182 -11.06 24.31 9.55
C ARG A 182 -12.23 25.09 10.12
N ASP A 183 -12.26 25.26 11.45
CA ASP A 183 -13.24 26.13 12.10
C ASP A 183 -13.07 27.58 11.63
N ALA A 184 -14.17 28.18 11.17
CA ALA A 184 -14.23 29.55 10.65
C ALA A 184 -13.90 30.62 11.70
N THR A 185 -13.76 30.24 12.97
CA THR A 185 -13.47 31.12 14.12
C THR A 185 -12.01 31.08 14.60
N ALA A 186 -11.15 30.21 14.03
CA ALA A 186 -9.75 30.15 14.43
C ALA A 186 -8.86 31.11 13.59
N PRO A 187 -8.22 32.14 14.20
CA PRO A 187 -7.37 33.06 13.46
C PRO A 187 -6.14 32.35 12.88
N ALA A 188 -5.54 32.94 11.83
CA ALA A 188 -4.27 32.47 11.26
C ALA A 188 -3.18 32.37 12.35
N PRO A 189 -2.21 31.45 12.25
CA PRO A 189 -1.19 31.29 13.28
C PRO A 189 -0.34 32.56 13.36
N ALA A 190 -0.57 33.36 14.39
CA ALA A 190 0.31 34.42 14.83
C ALA A 190 1.37 33.81 15.77
N GLN A 191 2.58 34.35 15.68
CA GLN A 191 3.75 33.96 16.48
C GLN A 191 3.46 33.97 18.00
N ALA A 192 4.12 33.03 18.69
CA ALA A 192 4.02 32.66 20.09
C ALA A 192 3.62 33.74 21.12
N ALA A 193 2.59 33.44 21.91
CA ALA A 193 2.35 33.92 23.29
C ALA A 193 1.38 32.96 24.04
N PRO A 194 1.41 32.88 25.39
CA PRO A 194 0.84 31.75 26.18
C PRO A 194 -0.69 31.86 26.40
N PRO A 195 -1.36 30.80 26.92
CA PRO A 195 -2.76 30.53 26.63
C PRO A 195 -3.73 31.30 27.52
N ALA A 196 -4.86 31.70 26.95
CA ALA A 196 -6.05 32.12 27.69
C ALA A 196 -7.25 31.25 27.27
N VAL A 197 -7.79 30.59 28.29
CA VAL A 197 -9.12 30.06 28.57
C VAL A 197 -10.24 30.15 27.52
N ASP A 198 -10.92 29.00 27.40
CA ASP A 198 -12.36 28.80 27.15
C ASP A 198 -12.97 29.17 25.78
N ALA A 199 -13.20 28.14 24.95
CA ALA A 199 -14.37 28.06 24.07
C ALA A 199 -14.60 26.59 23.69
N GLY A 200 -15.65 25.99 24.23
CA GLY A 200 -16.03 24.61 23.98
C GLY A 200 -16.34 24.33 22.51
N ILE A 201 -15.82 23.21 22.01
CA ILE A 201 -16.19 22.63 20.72
C ILE A 201 -17.58 22.02 20.89
N THR A 202 -18.61 22.66 20.34
CA THR A 202 -19.91 22.00 20.10
C THR A 202 -19.94 21.51 18.66
N PRO A 203 -20.02 20.19 18.40
CA PRO A 203 -20.26 19.71 17.05
C PRO A 203 -21.74 19.96 16.70
N VAL A 204 -22.01 21.05 15.99
CA VAL A 204 -23.29 21.24 15.30
C VAL A 204 -23.16 20.62 13.92
N THR A 205 -23.46 19.33 13.84
CA THR A 205 -23.88 18.71 12.58
C THR A 205 -24.83 17.57 12.93
N PRO A 206 -26.07 17.54 12.41
CA PRO A 206 -26.92 16.37 12.58
C PRO A 206 -26.20 15.15 11.97
N PRO A 207 -26.29 13.97 12.60
CA PRO A 207 -25.67 12.76 12.06
C PRO A 207 -26.22 12.52 10.63
N PRO A 208 -25.35 12.17 9.67
CA PRO A 208 -25.79 11.85 8.31
C PRO A 208 -26.80 10.69 8.35
N PRO A 209 -27.73 10.61 7.37
CA PRO A 209 -28.59 9.45 7.24
C PRO A 209 -27.73 8.19 7.13
N PRO A 210 -28.11 7.07 7.78
CA PRO A 210 -27.33 5.84 7.74
C PRO A 210 -27.17 5.39 6.29
N ALA A 211 -25.93 5.16 5.87
CA ALA A 211 -25.64 4.58 4.56
C ALA A 211 -26.39 3.25 4.43
N GLU A 212 -27.07 3.06 3.30
CA GLU A 212 -27.83 1.84 3.03
C GLU A 212 -26.90 0.62 3.12
N ALA A 213 -27.23 -0.32 4.00
CA ALA A 213 -26.35 -1.44 4.31
C ALA A 213 -26.31 -2.41 3.12
N LEU A 214 -25.09 -2.80 2.71
CA LEU A 214 -24.91 -3.80 1.65
C LEU A 214 -25.51 -5.14 2.08
N PRO A 215 -26.17 -5.88 1.18
CA PRO A 215 -26.61 -7.25 1.46
C PRO A 215 -25.42 -8.14 1.80
N VAL A 216 -25.60 -9.09 2.72
CA VAL A 216 -24.54 -10.07 3.08
C VAL A 216 -24.08 -10.89 1.86
N ALA A 217 -24.97 -11.11 0.88
CA ALA A 217 -24.62 -11.78 -0.38
C ALA A 217 -23.58 -11.02 -1.23
N ASP A 218 -23.49 -9.69 -1.05
CA ASP A 218 -22.54 -8.84 -1.78
C ASP A 218 -21.20 -8.68 -1.03
N LEU A 219 -21.02 -9.34 0.13
CA LEU A 219 -19.74 -9.42 0.86
C LEU A 219 -18.81 -10.48 0.25
N VAL A 220 -18.42 -10.24 -0.99
CA VAL A 220 -17.54 -11.14 -1.77
C VAL A 220 -16.22 -11.40 -1.03
N GLY A 221 -15.89 -12.68 -0.82
CA GLY A 221 -14.67 -13.12 -0.14
C GLY A 221 -14.71 -13.03 1.38
N GLN A 222 -15.83 -12.59 1.97
CA GLN A 222 -15.98 -12.41 3.41
C GLN A 222 -17.15 -13.23 3.98
N GLN A 223 -17.66 -14.21 3.21
CA GLN A 223 -18.86 -14.95 3.57
C GLN A 223 -18.67 -15.76 4.87
N ASP A 224 -17.48 -16.35 5.08
CA ASP A 224 -17.17 -17.09 6.30
C ASP A 224 -17.10 -16.18 7.53
N ALA A 225 -16.46 -15.02 7.40
CA ALA A 225 -16.42 -14.01 8.46
C ALA A 225 -17.82 -13.48 8.78
N ALA A 226 -18.64 -13.24 7.75
CA ALA A 226 -20.02 -12.79 7.90
C ALA A 226 -20.88 -13.83 8.62
N ARG A 227 -20.77 -15.11 8.24
CA ARG A 227 -21.46 -16.23 8.89
C ARG A 227 -21.08 -16.34 10.37
N ARG A 228 -19.78 -16.33 10.70
CA ARG A 228 -19.30 -16.41 12.09
C ARG A 228 -19.79 -15.23 12.93
N LEU A 229 -19.71 -14.01 12.39
CA LEU A 229 -20.19 -12.83 13.10
C LEU A 229 -21.71 -12.88 13.32
N ALA A 230 -22.48 -13.35 12.32
CA ALA A 230 -23.92 -13.53 12.42
C ALA A 230 -24.28 -14.56 13.50
N GLU A 231 -23.60 -15.71 13.54
CA GLU A 231 -23.79 -16.73 14.57
C GLU A 231 -23.49 -16.19 15.97
N TRP A 232 -22.42 -15.40 16.13
CA TRP A 232 -22.08 -14.79 17.41
C TRP A 232 -23.12 -13.78 17.88
N LEU A 233 -23.62 -12.94 16.96
CA LEU A 233 -24.67 -11.97 17.27
C LEU A 233 -25.99 -12.66 17.60
N ASP A 234 -26.41 -13.69 16.86
CA ASP A 234 -27.64 -14.44 17.14
C ASP A 234 -27.61 -15.12 18.51
N LEU A 235 -26.49 -15.75 18.88
CA LEU A 235 -26.32 -16.40 20.18
C LEU A 235 -26.48 -15.42 21.35
N VAL A 236 -25.95 -14.20 21.22
CA VAL A 236 -25.99 -13.21 22.31
C VAL A 236 -27.29 -12.40 22.32
N LEU A 237 -27.84 -12.06 21.16
CA LEU A 237 -29.03 -11.21 21.05
C LEU A 237 -30.34 -12.00 21.12
N THR A 238 -30.39 -13.18 20.53
CA THR A 238 -31.63 -13.99 20.39
C THR A 238 -31.65 -15.18 21.36
N GLN A 239 -30.49 -15.75 21.72
CA GLN A 239 -30.41 -16.98 22.54
C GLN A 239 -29.55 -16.87 23.83
N PRO A 240 -29.63 -15.79 24.63
CA PRO A 240 -28.75 -15.60 25.79
C PRO A 240 -28.91 -16.66 26.89
N GLU A 241 -30.10 -17.27 27.00
CA GLU A 241 -30.36 -18.35 27.95
C GLU A 241 -29.52 -19.60 27.65
N LEU A 242 -29.24 -19.88 26.37
CA LEU A 242 -28.46 -21.06 25.97
C LEU A 242 -27.02 -20.94 26.50
N LEU A 243 -26.42 -19.75 26.35
CA LEU A 243 -25.10 -19.45 26.91
C LEU A 243 -25.10 -19.59 28.44
N THR A 244 -26.12 -19.04 29.09
CA THR A 244 -26.25 -19.09 30.56
C THR A 244 -26.36 -20.53 31.06
N ARG A 245 -27.12 -21.40 30.39
CA ARG A 245 -27.26 -22.83 30.74
C ARG A 245 -25.96 -23.61 30.55
N LEU A 246 -25.09 -23.17 29.64
CA LEU A 246 -23.76 -23.74 29.41
C LEU A 246 -22.68 -23.14 30.34
N GLY A 247 -23.05 -22.24 31.26
CA GLY A 247 -22.12 -21.58 32.17
C GLY A 247 -21.30 -20.45 31.53
N ALA A 248 -21.71 -19.97 30.36
CA ALA A 248 -21.10 -18.84 29.67
C ALA A 248 -21.90 -17.54 29.90
N ALA A 249 -21.20 -16.42 30.03
CA ALA A 249 -21.84 -15.11 30.08
C ALA A 249 -22.35 -14.72 28.67
N PRO A 250 -23.59 -14.21 28.53
CA PRO A 250 -24.15 -13.77 27.25
C PRO A 250 -23.57 -12.40 26.84
N ARG A 251 -22.25 -12.35 26.61
CA ARG A 251 -21.52 -11.16 26.14
C ARG A 251 -20.84 -11.46 24.81
N LEU A 252 -20.75 -10.45 23.95
CA LEU A 252 -19.98 -10.52 22.71
C LEU A 252 -19.07 -9.31 22.62
N ALA A 253 -17.79 -9.59 22.41
CA ALA A 253 -16.80 -8.61 22.04
C ALA A 253 -15.87 -9.20 21.00
N ALA A 254 -15.89 -8.66 19.78
CA ALA A 254 -15.11 -9.17 18.68
C ALA A 254 -14.17 -8.10 18.11
N LEU A 255 -12.92 -8.48 17.84
CA LEU A 255 -12.00 -7.73 17.00
C LEU A 255 -12.17 -8.20 15.55
N VAL A 256 -12.49 -7.27 14.66
CA VAL A 256 -12.42 -7.48 13.21
C VAL A 256 -11.13 -6.87 12.70
N SER A 257 -10.18 -7.71 12.32
CA SER A 257 -8.85 -7.32 11.87
C SER A 257 -8.67 -7.60 10.38
N GLY A 258 -7.62 -7.01 9.80
CA GLY A 258 -7.26 -7.22 8.39
C GLY A 258 -6.90 -5.91 7.69
N PRO A 259 -6.43 -5.96 6.43
CA PRO A 259 -5.89 -4.81 5.71
C PRO A 259 -6.83 -3.59 5.69
N GLU A 260 -6.22 -2.41 5.59
CA GLU A 260 -6.96 -1.16 5.47
C GLU A 260 -7.76 -1.14 4.16
N GLY A 261 -9.03 -0.72 4.21
CA GLY A 261 -9.89 -0.65 3.02
C GLY A 261 -10.48 -1.99 2.53
N VAL A 262 -10.24 -3.11 3.22
CA VAL A 262 -10.86 -4.42 2.88
C VAL A 262 -12.38 -4.47 3.12
N GLY A 263 -12.93 -3.56 3.92
CA GLY A 263 -14.36 -3.49 4.21
C GLY A 263 -14.79 -3.97 5.59
N LYS A 264 -13.90 -3.90 6.60
CA LYS A 264 -14.18 -4.32 7.99
C LYS A 264 -15.48 -3.73 8.56
N ALA A 265 -15.66 -2.41 8.49
CA ALA A 265 -16.88 -1.75 8.96
C ALA A 265 -18.11 -2.13 8.10
N THR A 266 -17.91 -2.34 6.80
CA THR A 266 -18.96 -2.79 5.88
C THR A 266 -19.48 -4.18 6.21
N LEU A 267 -18.60 -5.13 6.56
CA LEU A 267 -18.96 -6.46 7.05
C LEU A 267 -19.91 -6.35 8.26
N VAL A 268 -19.52 -5.56 9.26
CA VAL A 268 -20.29 -5.42 10.51
C VAL A 268 -21.66 -4.80 10.22
N ARG A 269 -21.73 -3.75 9.39
CA ARG A 269 -22.99 -3.11 8.99
C ARG A 269 -23.92 -4.07 8.26
N ALA A 270 -23.40 -4.82 7.30
CA ALA A 270 -24.17 -5.78 6.51
C ALA A 270 -24.74 -6.91 7.37
N VAL A 271 -23.92 -7.48 8.26
CA VAL A 271 -24.35 -8.56 9.19
C VAL A 271 -25.38 -8.04 10.19
N ALA A 272 -25.15 -6.87 10.80
CA ALA A 272 -26.09 -6.27 11.73
C ALA A 272 -27.44 -5.96 11.05
N HIS A 273 -27.42 -5.44 9.83
CA HIS A 273 -28.63 -5.19 9.05
C HIS A 273 -29.40 -6.48 8.76
N ALA A 274 -28.72 -7.55 8.33
CA ALA A 274 -29.34 -8.86 8.11
C ALA A 274 -29.92 -9.47 9.39
N ALA A 275 -29.32 -9.20 10.54
CA ALA A 275 -29.79 -9.62 11.86
C ALA A 275 -30.85 -8.67 12.46
N GLY A 276 -31.31 -7.63 11.75
CA GLY A 276 -32.27 -6.66 12.27
C GLY A 276 -31.76 -5.85 13.47
N THR A 277 -30.44 -5.74 13.62
CA THR A 277 -29.75 -5.09 14.74
C THR A 277 -29.29 -3.70 14.35
N ARG A 278 -29.52 -2.70 15.23
CA ARG A 278 -29.03 -1.33 15.02
C ARG A 278 -27.52 -1.28 15.17
N VAL A 279 -26.85 -0.45 14.37
CA VAL A 279 -25.42 -0.18 14.50
C VAL A 279 -25.24 1.21 15.10
N VAL A 280 -24.50 1.30 16.21
CA VAL A 280 -24.00 2.57 16.75
C VAL A 280 -22.50 2.60 16.51
N GLU A 281 -22.08 3.37 15.51
CA GLU A 281 -20.68 3.43 15.07
C GLU A 281 -19.98 4.66 15.63
N VAL A 282 -18.76 4.46 16.14
CA VAL A 282 -17.87 5.49 16.67
C VAL A 282 -16.53 5.37 15.96
N SER A 283 -16.12 6.43 15.27
CA SER A 283 -14.78 6.53 14.70
C SER A 283 -13.76 6.80 15.80
N ALA A 284 -12.92 5.80 16.11
CA ALA A 284 -11.88 5.96 17.12
C ALA A 284 -10.88 7.06 16.76
N PRO A 285 -10.42 7.21 15.49
CA PRO A 285 -9.62 8.37 15.08
C PRO A 285 -10.31 9.71 15.32
N ALA A 286 -11.63 9.80 15.14
CA ALA A 286 -12.36 11.05 15.33
C ALA A 286 -12.40 11.51 16.80
N ILE A 287 -12.57 10.57 17.73
CA ILE A 287 -12.63 10.91 19.17
C ILE A 287 -11.25 10.94 19.84
N ALA A 288 -10.23 10.32 19.24
CA ALA A 288 -8.85 10.33 19.75
C ALA A 288 -8.17 11.71 19.68
N VAL A 289 -8.62 12.58 18.77
CA VAL A 289 -8.09 13.95 18.60
C VAL A 289 -8.69 14.92 19.63
N LEU A 290 -9.80 14.55 20.27
CA LEU A 290 -10.44 15.38 21.28
C LEU A 290 -9.65 15.41 22.59
N GLU A 291 -9.93 16.39 23.44
CA GLU A 291 -9.45 16.38 24.82
C GLU A 291 -10.01 15.17 25.57
N ALA A 292 -9.25 14.63 26.53
CA ALA A 292 -9.58 13.39 27.24
C ALA A 292 -11.02 13.33 27.79
N ASN A 293 -11.52 14.42 28.37
CA ASN A 293 -12.90 14.48 28.89
C ASN A 293 -13.95 14.47 27.77
N ALA A 294 -13.68 15.10 26.63
CA ALA A 294 -14.56 15.09 25.47
C ALA A 294 -14.58 13.72 24.79
N THR A 295 -13.42 13.05 24.67
CA THR A 295 -13.32 11.66 24.22
C THR A 295 -14.16 10.71 25.08
N ALA A 296 -14.01 10.79 26.41
CA ALA A 296 -14.75 9.95 27.34
C ALA A 296 -16.27 10.19 27.27
N ARG A 297 -16.70 11.45 27.14
CA ARG A 297 -18.11 11.81 26.96
C ARG A 297 -18.68 11.29 25.65
N ALA A 298 -17.97 11.49 24.53
CA ALA A 298 -18.42 11.01 23.22
C ALA A 298 -18.63 9.49 23.20
N LEU A 299 -17.74 8.73 23.84
CA LEU A 299 -17.90 7.29 23.99
C LEU A 299 -19.09 6.93 24.91
N ALA A 300 -19.26 7.62 26.03
CA ALA A 300 -20.38 7.40 26.95
C ALA A 300 -21.74 7.70 26.30
N ASP A 301 -21.82 8.75 25.48
CA ASP A 301 -23.01 9.11 24.72
C ASP A 301 -23.36 8.02 23.70
N ALA A 302 -22.36 7.48 22.99
CA ALA A 302 -22.57 6.36 22.06
C ALA A 302 -23.03 5.08 22.76
N ILE A 303 -22.45 4.74 23.92
CA ILE A 303 -22.89 3.60 24.75
C ILE A 303 -24.36 3.80 25.17
N THR A 304 -24.69 5.00 25.64
CA THR A 304 -26.05 5.36 26.05
C THR A 304 -27.02 5.27 24.87
N GLN A 305 -26.63 5.74 23.69
CA GLN A 305 -27.42 5.65 22.46
C GLN A 305 -27.68 4.19 22.06
N ALA A 306 -26.68 3.32 22.16
CA ALA A 306 -26.86 1.90 21.89
C ALA A 306 -27.90 1.26 22.83
N GLN A 307 -27.90 1.66 24.11
CA GLN A 307 -28.76 1.14 25.17
C GLN A 307 -30.14 1.83 25.27
N SER A 308 -30.36 2.93 24.55
CA SER A 308 -31.51 3.82 24.74
C SER A 308 -32.87 3.28 24.28
N GLN A 309 -32.93 2.23 23.45
CA GLN A 309 -34.17 1.72 22.86
C GLN A 309 -34.46 0.27 23.29
N PRO A 310 -35.28 0.06 24.33
CA PRO A 310 -35.69 -1.26 24.77
C PRO A 310 -36.45 -2.00 23.65
N GLY A 311 -36.04 -3.23 23.34
CA GLY A 311 -36.66 -4.06 22.29
C GLY A 311 -36.07 -3.89 20.89
N SER A 312 -35.10 -2.98 20.70
CA SER A 312 -34.32 -2.88 19.46
C SER A 312 -32.84 -3.13 19.76
N PRO A 313 -32.32 -4.36 19.53
CA PRO A 313 -30.94 -4.69 19.84
C PRO A 313 -29.99 -3.82 19.04
N ALA A 314 -28.87 -3.44 19.66
CA ALA A 314 -27.83 -2.66 19.01
C ALA A 314 -26.46 -3.28 19.23
N VAL A 315 -25.59 -3.13 18.24
CA VAL A 315 -24.15 -3.40 18.34
C VAL A 315 -23.39 -2.08 18.37
N LEU A 316 -22.50 -1.91 19.34
CA LEU A 316 -21.56 -0.80 19.40
C LEU A 316 -20.34 -1.15 18.54
N VAL A 317 -19.99 -0.28 17.60
CA VAL A 317 -18.86 -0.49 16.68
C VAL A 317 -17.84 0.61 16.87
N LEU A 318 -16.61 0.28 17.27
CA LEU A 318 -15.49 1.23 17.28
C LEU A 318 -14.57 0.94 16.09
N THR A 319 -14.46 1.87 15.16
CA THR A 319 -13.61 1.67 13.96
C THR A 319 -12.20 2.20 14.18
N ASP A 320 -11.21 1.43 13.74
CA ASP A 320 -9.77 1.75 13.75
C ASP A 320 -9.25 2.10 15.17
N VAL A 321 -9.53 1.19 16.11
CA VAL A 321 -9.38 1.39 17.56
C VAL A 321 -7.94 1.71 18.00
N GLU A 322 -6.93 1.31 17.23
CA GLU A 322 -5.52 1.62 17.46
C GLU A 322 -5.24 3.12 17.55
N ALA A 323 -6.05 3.97 16.92
CA ALA A 323 -5.91 5.42 17.01
C ALA A 323 -6.27 5.97 18.40
N LEU A 324 -7.23 5.33 19.08
CA LEU A 324 -7.70 5.73 20.42
C LEU A 324 -6.98 4.98 21.54
N LEU A 325 -6.67 3.70 21.30
CA LEU A 325 -6.01 2.79 22.21
C LEU A 325 -4.71 2.26 21.57
N PRO A 326 -3.69 3.10 21.37
CA PRO A 326 -2.41 2.64 20.81
C PRO A 326 -1.64 1.79 21.82
N ALA A 327 -0.95 0.76 21.33
CA ALA A 327 -0.08 -0.12 22.11
C ALA A 327 1.14 0.64 22.66
N ALA A 328 1.76 1.47 21.81
CA ALA A 328 2.88 2.31 22.16
C ALA A 328 2.38 3.64 22.74
N THR A 329 2.83 3.99 23.95
CA THR A 329 2.45 5.23 24.66
C THR A 329 0.92 5.45 24.75
N PRO A 330 0.18 4.58 25.47
CA PRO A 330 -1.25 4.73 25.63
C PRO A 330 -1.58 6.06 26.34
N PRO A 331 -2.54 6.86 25.83
CA PRO A 331 -2.90 8.14 26.43
C PRO A 331 -3.57 7.93 27.80
N PRO A 332 -3.56 8.91 28.72
CA PRO A 332 -4.20 8.79 30.03
C PRO A 332 -5.68 8.41 29.97
N VAL A 333 -6.39 8.85 28.91
CA VAL A 333 -7.79 8.53 28.65
C VAL A 333 -8.04 7.05 28.35
N ALA A 334 -7.00 6.29 27.94
CA ALA A 334 -7.14 4.88 27.56
C ALA A 334 -7.73 4.02 28.68
N THR A 335 -7.34 4.26 29.94
CA THR A 335 -7.89 3.52 31.09
C THR A 335 -9.38 3.78 31.26
N VAL A 336 -9.82 5.04 31.13
CA VAL A 336 -11.24 5.43 31.23
C VAL A 336 -12.05 4.82 30.09
N VAL A 337 -11.51 4.81 28.87
CA VAL A 337 -12.13 4.17 27.70
C VAL A 337 -12.30 2.66 27.91
N LEU A 338 -11.25 1.97 28.36
CA LEU A 338 -11.30 0.53 28.62
C LEU A 338 -12.34 0.17 29.69
N ASP A 339 -12.44 0.96 30.76
CA ASP A 339 -13.44 0.74 31.82
C ASP A 339 -14.87 1.01 31.32
N ALA A 340 -15.07 2.04 30.49
CA ALA A 340 -16.36 2.31 29.86
C ALA A 340 -16.79 1.18 28.91
N LEU A 341 -15.87 0.64 28.11
CA LEU A 341 -16.14 -0.51 27.23
C LEU A 341 -16.47 -1.77 28.04
N ARG A 342 -15.74 -2.06 29.12
CA ARG A 342 -16.06 -3.19 30.02
C ARG A 342 -17.46 -3.08 30.61
N ALA A 343 -17.84 -1.88 31.04
CA ALA A 343 -19.18 -1.63 31.58
C ALA A 343 -20.27 -1.82 30.51
N ALA A 344 -20.01 -1.39 29.27
CA ALA A 344 -20.96 -1.53 28.15
C ALA A 344 -21.21 -2.99 27.75
N LEU A 345 -20.20 -3.85 27.81
CA LEU A 345 -20.28 -5.27 27.41
C LEU A 345 -21.31 -6.09 28.18
N ALA A 346 -21.72 -5.63 29.36
CA ALA A 346 -22.76 -6.30 30.14
C ALA A 346 -24.14 -6.26 29.47
N ALA A 347 -24.38 -5.27 28.59
CA ALA A 347 -25.69 -5.03 27.98
C ALA A 347 -25.66 -4.91 26.45
N THR A 348 -24.51 -4.59 25.86
CA THR A 348 -24.40 -4.29 24.43
C THR A 348 -23.24 -5.06 23.80
N PRO A 349 -23.46 -5.84 22.73
CA PRO A 349 -22.39 -6.39 21.93
C PRO A 349 -21.43 -5.31 21.41
N LEU A 350 -20.14 -5.60 21.45
CA LEU A 350 -19.08 -4.74 20.97
C LEU A 350 -18.37 -5.38 19.77
N VAL A 351 -18.16 -4.59 18.72
CA VAL A 351 -17.23 -4.93 17.65
C VAL A 351 -16.21 -3.81 17.52
N VAL A 352 -14.93 -4.15 17.55
CA VAL A 352 -13.85 -3.20 17.30
C VAL A 352 -13.18 -3.56 15.97
N THR A 353 -12.81 -2.59 15.16
CA THR A 353 -12.03 -2.84 13.93
C THR A 353 -10.62 -2.33 14.06
N SER A 354 -9.68 -3.01 13.41
CA SER A 354 -8.29 -2.56 13.33
C SER A 354 -7.63 -3.00 12.03
N ALA A 355 -6.75 -2.17 11.48
CA ALA A 355 -5.87 -2.60 10.40
C ALA A 355 -4.69 -3.43 10.90
N SER A 356 -4.27 -3.17 12.14
CA SER A 356 -3.07 -3.73 12.76
C SER A 356 -3.37 -4.05 14.23
N PRO A 357 -3.89 -5.25 14.54
CA PRO A 357 -4.21 -5.71 15.90
C PRO A 357 -3.09 -5.53 16.93
N GLU A 358 -1.86 -5.58 16.47
CA GLU A 358 -0.65 -5.39 17.24
C GLU A 358 -0.41 -3.94 17.66
N LEU A 359 -1.00 -2.96 16.97
CA LEU A 359 -0.93 -1.55 17.38
C LEU A 359 -1.99 -1.20 18.43
N ILE A 360 -2.84 -2.15 18.83
CA ILE A 360 -3.86 -1.97 19.86
C ILE A 360 -3.27 -2.20 21.26
N ASP A 361 -3.67 -1.37 22.22
CA ASP A 361 -3.44 -1.57 23.65
C ASP A 361 -3.74 -3.03 24.06
N PRO A 362 -2.75 -3.78 24.58
CA PRO A 362 -2.92 -5.18 24.99
C PRO A 362 -4.06 -5.39 26.00
N ARG A 363 -4.41 -4.38 26.80
CA ARG A 363 -5.52 -4.43 27.76
C ARG A 363 -6.89 -4.51 27.09
N LEU A 364 -7.01 -4.19 25.79
CA LEU A 364 -8.23 -4.41 25.01
C LEU A 364 -8.40 -5.88 24.63
N ARG A 365 -7.30 -6.57 24.32
CA ARG A 365 -7.28 -7.96 23.81
C ARG A 365 -7.20 -9.03 24.92
N VAL A 366 -7.62 -8.67 26.13
CA VAL A 366 -7.72 -9.64 27.24
C VAL A 366 -9.04 -10.40 27.14
N PRO A 367 -9.12 -11.65 27.62
CA PRO A 367 -10.36 -12.46 27.57
C PRO A 367 -11.59 -11.81 28.24
N ASP A 368 -11.38 -10.85 29.13
CA ASP A 368 -12.46 -10.12 29.81
C ASP A 368 -13.05 -8.97 29.00
N LEU A 369 -12.40 -8.55 27.91
CA LEU A 369 -12.83 -7.43 27.10
C LEU A 369 -13.04 -7.82 25.65
N VAL A 370 -12.01 -8.17 24.88
CA VAL A 370 -12.17 -8.69 23.50
C VAL A 370 -11.53 -10.06 23.43
N ASP A 371 -12.36 -11.10 23.36
CA ASP A 371 -11.96 -12.51 23.43
C ASP A 371 -12.06 -13.25 22.09
N ARG A 372 -12.67 -12.62 21.07
CA ARG A 372 -12.84 -13.19 19.73
C ARG A 372 -12.20 -12.31 18.68
N GLU A 373 -11.61 -12.94 17.67
CA GLU A 373 -11.03 -12.25 16.52
C GLU A 373 -11.54 -12.84 15.20
N LEU A 374 -11.87 -11.96 14.26
CA LEU A 374 -12.20 -12.27 12.88
C LEU A 374 -11.20 -11.55 11.98
N VAL A 375 -10.39 -12.34 11.27
CA VAL A 375 -9.39 -11.82 10.34
C VAL A 375 -9.98 -11.79 8.93
N LEU A 376 -9.88 -10.64 8.27
CA LEU A 376 -10.25 -10.43 6.88
C LEU A 376 -8.96 -10.41 6.03
N PRO A 377 -8.75 -11.39 5.13
CA PRO A 377 -7.54 -11.47 4.33
C PRO A 377 -7.54 -10.46 3.17
N LEU A 378 -6.39 -10.28 2.52
CA LEU A 378 -6.32 -9.59 1.23
C LEU A 378 -7.11 -10.39 0.18
N PRO A 379 -7.87 -9.73 -0.72
CA PRO A 379 -8.60 -10.43 -1.75
C PRO A 379 -7.65 -10.98 -2.81
N ASP A 380 -7.76 -12.27 -3.11
CA ASP A 380 -7.05 -12.93 -4.21
C ASP A 380 -7.60 -12.53 -5.59
N GLY A 381 -7.00 -13.03 -6.67
CA GLY A 381 -7.43 -12.69 -8.03
C GLY A 381 -8.89 -13.06 -8.32
N ALA A 382 -9.36 -14.22 -7.83
CA ALA A 382 -10.73 -14.66 -8.00
C ALA A 382 -11.71 -13.75 -7.25
N THR A 383 -11.41 -13.42 -6.00
CA THR A 383 -12.18 -12.52 -5.14
C THR A 383 -12.24 -11.12 -5.73
N ARG A 384 -11.12 -10.58 -6.24
CA ARG A 384 -11.10 -9.26 -6.91
C ARG A 384 -11.97 -9.23 -8.16
N ARG A 385 -11.98 -10.30 -8.96
CA ARG A 385 -12.88 -10.41 -10.13
C ARG A 385 -14.35 -10.37 -9.72
N GLU A 386 -14.72 -11.11 -8.68
CA GLU A 386 -16.09 -11.10 -8.15
C GLU A 386 -16.45 -9.75 -7.50
N LEU A 387 -15.52 -9.10 -6.80
CA LEU A 387 -15.69 -7.74 -6.26
C LEU A 387 -15.92 -6.73 -7.40
N LEU A 388 -15.13 -6.78 -8.47
CA LEU A 388 -15.33 -5.94 -9.65
C LEU A 388 -16.71 -6.19 -10.27
N ARG A 389 -17.16 -7.44 -10.37
CA ARG A 389 -18.50 -7.78 -10.87
C ARG A 389 -19.60 -7.20 -9.99
N ALA A 390 -19.45 -7.26 -8.66
CA ALA A 390 -20.40 -6.65 -7.73
C ALA A 390 -20.40 -5.13 -7.83
N LEU A 391 -19.21 -4.51 -7.84
CA LEU A 391 -19.05 -3.05 -7.89
C LEU A 391 -19.53 -2.44 -9.21
N LEU A 392 -19.32 -3.13 -10.33
CA LEU A 392 -19.69 -2.67 -11.67
C LEU A 392 -21.09 -3.14 -12.11
N ARG A 393 -21.85 -3.83 -11.25
CA ARG A 393 -23.19 -4.37 -11.55
C ARG A 393 -24.15 -3.32 -12.13
N GLU A 394 -24.09 -2.09 -11.62
CA GLU A 394 -24.94 -0.97 -12.04
C GLU A 394 -24.24 -0.02 -13.04
N VAL A 395 -23.00 -0.31 -13.42
CA VAL A 395 -22.24 0.51 -14.35
C VAL A 395 -22.51 0.00 -15.78
N PRO A 396 -22.85 0.88 -16.73
CA PRO A 396 -23.05 0.48 -18.12
C PRO A 396 -21.69 0.07 -18.72
N LEU A 397 -21.48 -1.23 -18.91
CA LEU A 397 -20.27 -1.80 -19.52
C LEU A 397 -20.45 -2.06 -21.03
N GLU A 398 -19.34 -2.04 -21.76
CA GLU A 398 -19.24 -2.67 -23.08
C GLU A 398 -19.22 -4.21 -22.95
N PRO A 399 -19.75 -4.96 -23.94
CA PRO A 399 -19.97 -6.41 -23.83
C PRO A 399 -18.68 -7.25 -23.78
N ASP A 400 -17.55 -6.69 -24.20
CA ASP A 400 -16.24 -7.33 -24.30
C ASP A 400 -15.32 -7.05 -23.09
N VAL A 401 -15.82 -6.40 -22.05
CA VAL A 401 -15.06 -6.13 -20.82
C VAL A 401 -14.68 -7.42 -20.11
N ASP A 402 -13.38 -7.67 -19.99
CA ASP A 402 -12.81 -8.80 -19.25
C ASP A 402 -12.35 -8.38 -17.86
N LEU A 403 -13.20 -8.67 -16.86
CA LEU A 403 -12.89 -8.39 -15.46
C LEU A 403 -11.82 -9.32 -14.88
N ALA A 404 -11.56 -10.48 -15.50
CA ALA A 404 -10.49 -11.37 -15.05
C ALA A 404 -9.12 -10.74 -15.35
N GLU A 405 -8.96 -10.13 -16.52
CA GLU A 405 -7.74 -9.39 -16.87
C GLU A 405 -7.50 -8.22 -15.91
N VAL A 406 -8.53 -7.44 -15.58
CA VAL A 406 -8.40 -6.33 -14.61
C VAL A 406 -8.03 -6.85 -13.21
N ALA A 407 -8.62 -7.97 -12.78
CA ALA A 407 -8.30 -8.60 -11.50
C ALA A 407 -6.85 -9.12 -11.43
N ASP A 408 -6.33 -9.66 -12.54
CA ASP A 408 -4.95 -10.11 -12.66
C ASP A 408 -3.93 -8.97 -12.59
N ARG A 409 -4.29 -7.78 -13.09
CA ARG A 409 -3.44 -6.58 -13.04
C ARG A 409 -3.59 -5.75 -11.76
N THR A 410 -4.36 -6.24 -10.78
CA THR A 410 -4.60 -5.55 -9.50
C THR A 410 -4.12 -6.33 -8.25
N PRO A 411 -2.94 -6.96 -8.24
CA PRO A 411 -2.45 -7.63 -7.02
C PRO A 411 -2.32 -6.62 -5.86
N GLY A 412 -2.76 -7.03 -4.68
CA GLY A 412 -2.75 -6.21 -3.46
C GLY A 412 -3.84 -5.13 -3.38
N PHE A 413 -4.70 -4.98 -4.41
CA PHE A 413 -5.84 -4.06 -4.36
C PHE A 413 -6.90 -4.60 -3.39
N VAL A 414 -7.41 -3.74 -2.52
CA VAL A 414 -8.56 -4.03 -1.65
C VAL A 414 -9.86 -3.51 -2.25
N ALA A 415 -11.00 -3.83 -1.62
CA ALA A 415 -12.31 -3.36 -2.07
C ALA A 415 -12.37 -1.83 -2.25
N ALA A 416 -11.77 -1.05 -1.34
CA ALA A 416 -11.69 0.40 -1.47
C ALA A 416 -10.91 0.87 -2.72
N ASP A 417 -9.85 0.14 -3.10
CA ASP A 417 -9.08 0.44 -4.31
C ASP A 417 -9.90 0.13 -5.57
N LEU A 418 -10.64 -0.98 -5.57
CA LEU A 418 -11.51 -1.35 -6.69
C LEU A 418 -12.69 -0.38 -6.85
N VAL A 419 -13.18 0.22 -5.76
CA VAL A 419 -14.13 1.34 -5.81
C VAL A 419 -13.49 2.56 -6.49
N ALA A 420 -12.22 2.86 -6.19
CA ALA A 420 -11.50 3.93 -6.86
C ALA A 420 -11.28 3.63 -8.36
N VAL A 421 -10.94 2.38 -8.72
CA VAL A 421 -10.86 1.90 -10.12
C VAL A 421 -12.18 2.09 -10.86
N ARG A 422 -13.30 1.64 -10.27
CA ARG A 422 -14.63 1.86 -10.84
C ARG A 422 -14.89 3.34 -11.12
N ARG A 423 -14.63 4.21 -10.14
CA ARG A 423 -14.86 5.65 -10.25
C ARG A 423 -14.01 6.24 -11.38
N GLU A 424 -12.76 5.83 -11.44
CA GLU A 424 -11.82 6.33 -12.43
C GLU A 424 -12.17 5.87 -13.86
N ALA A 425 -12.55 4.61 -14.03
CA ALA A 425 -13.01 4.08 -15.29
C ALA A 425 -14.29 4.78 -15.79
N ALA A 426 -15.22 5.10 -14.87
CA ALA A 426 -16.42 5.86 -15.22
C ALA A 426 -16.08 7.28 -15.71
N VAL A 427 -15.12 7.94 -15.08
CA VAL A 427 -14.64 9.27 -15.50
C VAL A 427 -13.98 9.21 -16.87
N ARG A 428 -13.10 8.22 -17.08
CA ARG A 428 -12.42 7.99 -18.36
C ARG A 428 -13.41 7.77 -19.51
N SER A 429 -14.36 6.86 -19.29
CA SER A 429 -15.45 6.60 -20.23
C SER A 429 -16.21 7.87 -20.59
N ALA A 430 -16.59 8.65 -19.57
CA ALA A 430 -17.37 9.85 -19.80
C ALA A 430 -16.56 10.94 -20.53
N LEU A 431 -15.25 11.07 -20.25
CA LEU A 431 -14.36 11.98 -20.97
C LEU A 431 -14.07 11.54 -22.40
N ARG A 432 -14.09 10.22 -22.67
CA ARG A 432 -13.97 9.63 -24.01
C ARG A 432 -15.26 9.84 -24.82
N GLN A 433 -16.42 9.70 -24.18
CA GLN A 433 -17.74 9.72 -24.81
C GLN A 433 -18.57 10.97 -24.47
N ARG A 434 -17.95 12.17 -24.46
CA ARG A 434 -18.60 13.43 -24.00
C ARG A 434 -19.85 13.82 -24.79
N GLN A 435 -19.93 13.39 -26.04
CA GLN A 435 -21.03 13.73 -26.96
C GLN A 435 -22.11 12.64 -27.00
N GLU A 436 -21.88 11.50 -26.34
CA GLU A 436 -22.82 10.38 -26.31
C GLU A 436 -23.85 10.56 -25.19
N ALA A 437 -25.09 10.19 -25.47
CA ALA A 437 -26.17 10.29 -24.48
C ALA A 437 -26.08 9.23 -23.38
N GLU A 438 -25.47 8.08 -23.68
CA GLU A 438 -25.34 6.93 -22.77
C GLU A 438 -23.91 6.36 -22.82
N PRO A 439 -22.97 6.95 -22.07
CA PRO A 439 -21.58 6.49 -22.06
C PRO A 439 -21.47 5.09 -21.45
N ARG A 440 -20.61 4.26 -22.04
CA ARG A 440 -20.29 2.90 -21.55
C ARG A 440 -18.81 2.77 -21.20
N VAL A 441 -18.52 2.06 -20.13
CA VAL A 441 -17.14 1.78 -19.71
C VAL A 441 -16.59 0.62 -20.55
N ALA A 442 -15.50 0.88 -21.26
CA ALA A 442 -14.77 -0.12 -22.03
C ALA A 442 -13.64 -0.75 -21.23
N GLN A 443 -13.02 -1.81 -21.79
CA GLN A 443 -11.84 -2.44 -21.23
C GLN A 443 -10.68 -1.43 -21.06
N GLU A 444 -10.49 -0.55 -22.04
CA GLU A 444 -9.44 0.48 -22.00
C GLU A 444 -9.63 1.50 -20.86
N ASP A 445 -10.88 1.80 -20.48
CA ASP A 445 -11.18 2.74 -19.39
C ASP A 445 -10.78 2.11 -18.04
N LEU A 446 -11.06 0.82 -17.85
CA LEU A 446 -10.68 0.05 -16.66
C LEU A 446 -9.17 -0.16 -16.59
N LEU A 447 -8.53 -0.60 -17.66
CA LEU A 447 -7.08 -0.81 -17.68
C LEU A 447 -6.32 0.51 -17.51
N GLY A 448 -6.77 1.58 -18.17
CA GLY A 448 -6.17 2.90 -18.01
C GLY A 448 -6.33 3.46 -16.60
N SER A 449 -7.41 3.11 -15.89
CA SER A 449 -7.60 3.55 -14.51
C SER A 449 -6.53 3.01 -13.55
N LEU A 450 -5.96 1.84 -13.85
CA LEU A 450 -4.90 1.20 -13.05
C LEU A 450 -3.60 1.99 -13.07
N ASP A 451 -3.39 2.82 -14.09
CA ASP A 451 -2.28 3.77 -14.07
C ASP A 451 -2.52 4.72 -12.89
N THR A 452 -3.64 5.41 -12.84
CA THR A 452 -3.87 6.48 -11.85
C THR A 452 -4.21 6.00 -10.42
N VAL A 453 -4.77 4.81 -10.25
CA VAL A 453 -5.24 4.34 -8.93
C VAL A 453 -4.14 3.55 -8.21
N ARG A 454 -3.74 4.05 -7.04
CA ARG A 454 -2.78 3.38 -6.17
C ARG A 454 -3.47 2.43 -5.20
N PRO A 455 -2.99 1.17 -5.04
CA PRO A 455 -3.46 0.29 -3.97
C PRO A 455 -3.09 0.81 -2.57
N ILE A 456 -4.07 0.87 -1.67
CA ILE A 456 -3.91 1.33 -0.27
C ILE A 456 -2.93 0.45 0.50
N SER A 457 -2.91 -0.87 0.27
CA SER A 457 -1.97 -1.83 0.87
C SER A 457 -0.50 -1.44 0.66
N MET A 458 -0.22 -0.69 -0.42
CA MET A 458 1.11 -0.26 -0.84
C MET A 458 1.46 1.17 -0.40
N SER A 459 0.61 1.83 0.40
CA SER A 459 0.80 3.23 0.83
C SER A 459 1.65 3.39 2.10
N THR A 460 2.12 2.27 2.67
CA THR A 460 2.65 2.23 4.05
C THR A 460 3.77 1.22 4.27
N SER A 461 3.81 0.15 3.47
CA SER A 461 4.68 -0.99 3.67
C SER A 461 5.65 -1.12 2.51
N ASP A 462 6.90 -1.46 2.80
CA ASP A 462 7.94 -1.90 1.86
C ASP A 462 7.54 -3.26 1.24
N THR A 463 6.39 -3.30 0.59
CA THR A 463 5.94 -4.40 -0.26
C THR A 463 6.63 -4.20 -1.61
N LEU A 464 7.49 -5.16 -1.98
CA LEU A 464 8.15 -5.13 -3.27
C LEU A 464 7.08 -5.23 -4.37
N ARG A 465 6.75 -4.10 -5.01
CA ARG A 465 6.02 -4.13 -6.28
C ARG A 465 6.80 -4.98 -7.26
N THR A 466 6.17 -6.07 -7.71
CA THR A 466 6.63 -6.89 -8.84
C THR A 466 6.83 -6.02 -10.09
N GLY A 467 6.11 -4.89 -10.21
CA GLY A 467 6.34 -3.91 -11.27
C GLY A 467 6.02 -4.45 -12.65
N GLY A 468 5.20 -5.50 -12.74
CA GLY A 468 4.98 -6.26 -13.96
C GLY A 468 6.20 -7.06 -14.43
N LEU A 469 7.29 -7.11 -13.66
CA LEU A 469 8.47 -7.90 -13.98
C LEU A 469 8.16 -9.38 -13.79
N THR A 470 8.47 -10.17 -14.79
CA THR A 470 8.37 -11.63 -14.78
C THR A 470 9.77 -12.25 -14.86
N LEU A 471 9.90 -13.53 -14.55
CA LEU A 471 11.14 -14.29 -14.74
C LEU A 471 11.63 -14.26 -16.21
N ASP A 472 10.72 -14.05 -17.16
CA ASP A 472 11.05 -13.90 -18.59
C ASP A 472 11.77 -12.57 -18.87
N ASP A 473 11.56 -11.55 -18.04
CA ASP A 473 12.22 -10.23 -18.16
C ASP A 473 13.61 -10.18 -17.53
N VAL A 474 13.97 -11.18 -16.73
CA VAL A 474 15.33 -11.32 -16.18
C VAL A 474 16.21 -11.87 -17.29
N GLY A 475 17.31 -11.20 -17.63
CA GLY A 475 18.29 -11.75 -18.58
C GLY A 475 19.12 -12.84 -17.94
N ASP A 476 19.46 -13.87 -18.71
CA ASP A 476 20.31 -14.99 -18.31
C ASP A 476 19.83 -15.71 -17.02
N MET A 477 20.67 -16.53 -16.37
CA MET A 477 20.41 -17.25 -15.12
C MET A 477 19.39 -18.40 -15.25
N ALA A 478 19.41 -19.13 -16.36
CA ALA A 478 18.47 -20.24 -16.63
C ALA A 478 18.40 -21.26 -15.48
N GLU A 479 19.56 -21.68 -14.94
CA GLU A 479 19.62 -22.63 -13.83
C GLU A 479 19.02 -22.06 -12.53
N VAL A 480 19.28 -20.78 -12.23
CA VAL A 480 18.76 -20.10 -11.03
C VAL A 480 17.24 -19.93 -11.15
N LYS A 481 16.75 -19.48 -12.32
CA LYS A 481 15.32 -19.34 -12.60
C LYS A 481 14.62 -20.68 -12.45
N GLN A 482 15.15 -21.74 -13.06
CA GLN A 482 14.59 -23.08 -12.94
C GLN A 482 14.55 -23.50 -11.47
N ALA A 483 15.65 -23.38 -10.73
CA ALA A 483 15.69 -23.76 -9.32
C ALA A 483 14.66 -22.98 -8.48
N LEU A 484 14.48 -21.68 -8.74
CA LEU A 484 13.47 -20.85 -8.07
C LEU A 484 12.05 -21.23 -8.48
N THR A 485 11.79 -21.50 -9.76
CA THR A 485 10.47 -21.94 -10.24
C THR A 485 10.08 -23.27 -9.61
N GLU A 486 10.99 -24.23 -9.58
CA GLU A 486 10.75 -25.57 -9.02
C GLU A 486 10.52 -25.54 -7.51
N ALA A 487 11.33 -24.76 -6.79
CA ALA A 487 11.29 -24.73 -5.33
C ALA A 487 10.25 -23.75 -4.77
N ALA A 488 9.91 -22.68 -5.49
CA ALA A 488 8.95 -21.68 -5.02
C ALA A 488 7.61 -21.72 -5.78
N LEU A 489 7.59 -21.76 -7.11
CA LEU A 489 6.32 -21.63 -7.84
C LEU A 489 5.54 -22.94 -7.95
N TRP A 490 6.21 -24.07 -8.19
CA TRP A 490 5.53 -25.35 -8.37
C TRP A 490 4.73 -25.82 -7.15
N PRO A 491 5.19 -25.67 -5.89
CA PRO A 491 4.39 -26.01 -4.72
C PRO A 491 3.03 -25.29 -4.69
N LEU A 492 3.00 -24.03 -5.14
CA LEU A 492 1.79 -23.20 -5.16
C LEU A 492 0.90 -23.49 -6.38
N GLN A 493 1.51 -23.76 -7.53
CA GLN A 493 0.78 -24.01 -8.78
C GLN A 493 0.24 -25.44 -8.89
N TYR A 494 0.94 -26.42 -8.31
CA TYR A 494 0.64 -27.84 -8.48
C TYR A 494 0.58 -28.61 -7.14
N PRO A 495 -0.19 -28.16 -6.12
CA PRO A 495 -0.21 -28.78 -4.80
C PRO A 495 -0.66 -30.26 -4.84
N ASP A 496 -1.63 -30.59 -5.71
CA ASP A 496 -2.11 -31.97 -5.88
C ASP A 496 -1.02 -32.92 -6.39
N SER A 497 -0.09 -32.43 -7.21
CA SER A 497 1.01 -33.23 -7.73
C SER A 497 2.01 -33.57 -6.63
N PHE A 498 2.33 -32.61 -5.76
CA PHE A 498 3.18 -32.83 -4.57
C PHE A 498 2.53 -33.83 -3.61
N ALA A 499 1.24 -33.64 -3.30
CA ALA A 499 0.49 -34.53 -2.43
C ALA A 499 0.42 -35.97 -2.98
N ARG A 500 0.15 -36.12 -4.28
CA ARG A 500 0.09 -37.44 -4.95
C ARG A 500 1.44 -38.15 -4.99
N LEU A 501 2.53 -37.41 -5.15
CA LEU A 501 3.89 -37.97 -5.19
C LEU A 501 4.51 -38.15 -3.80
N GLY A 502 3.84 -37.68 -2.74
CA GLY A 502 4.36 -37.75 -1.37
C GLY A 502 5.63 -36.92 -1.17
N VAL A 503 5.80 -35.86 -1.96
CA VAL A 503 6.95 -34.95 -1.87
C VAL A 503 6.57 -33.78 -0.98
N GLU A 504 7.33 -33.55 0.09
CA GLU A 504 7.16 -32.34 0.89
C GLU A 504 7.79 -31.15 0.13
N PRO A 505 7.05 -30.05 -0.07
CA PRO A 505 7.60 -28.86 -0.69
C PRO A 505 8.62 -28.19 0.25
N PRO A 506 9.68 -27.58 -0.30
CA PRO A 506 10.68 -26.93 0.53
C PRO A 506 10.08 -25.72 1.25
N ARG A 507 10.40 -25.56 2.53
CA ARG A 507 9.82 -24.45 3.35
C ARG A 507 10.48 -23.10 3.12
N GLY A 508 11.74 -23.12 2.71
CA GLY A 508 12.48 -21.89 2.51
C GLY A 508 13.70 -22.03 1.62
N LEU A 509 14.03 -20.92 0.97
CA LEU A 509 15.13 -20.79 0.04
C LEU A 509 16.11 -19.73 0.53
N LEU A 510 17.40 -19.92 0.30
CA LEU A 510 18.42 -18.89 0.51
C LEU A 510 19.11 -18.57 -0.81
N LEU A 511 18.86 -17.36 -1.32
CA LEU A 511 19.65 -16.77 -2.39
C LEU A 511 20.95 -16.20 -1.84
N TYR A 512 22.07 -16.59 -2.41
CA TYR A 512 23.36 -15.99 -2.06
C TYR A 512 24.21 -15.76 -3.29
N GLY A 513 25.05 -14.72 -3.23
CA GLY A 513 25.89 -14.34 -4.35
C GLY A 513 26.48 -12.95 -4.16
N PRO A 514 27.33 -12.50 -5.08
CA PRO A 514 27.98 -11.20 -4.98
C PRO A 514 26.96 -10.04 -4.93
N PRO A 515 27.31 -8.91 -4.29
CA PRO A 515 26.44 -7.74 -4.25
C PRO A 515 26.19 -7.21 -5.67
N GLY A 516 25.02 -6.63 -5.89
CA GLY A 516 24.67 -6.03 -7.19
C GLY A 516 24.32 -7.02 -8.31
N CYS A 517 24.35 -8.34 -8.09
CA CYS A 517 24.00 -9.35 -9.11
C CYS A 517 22.51 -9.71 -9.17
N GLY A 518 21.62 -8.81 -8.77
CA GLY A 518 20.19 -8.96 -9.05
C GLY A 518 19.40 -9.92 -8.15
N LYS A 519 19.90 -10.31 -6.95
CA LYS A 519 19.12 -11.14 -5.99
C LYS A 519 17.72 -10.57 -5.70
N THR A 520 17.64 -9.31 -5.28
CA THR A 520 16.36 -8.62 -5.03
C THR A 520 15.53 -8.47 -6.31
N PHE A 521 16.17 -8.39 -7.48
CA PHE A 521 15.50 -8.29 -8.78
C PHE A 521 14.85 -9.62 -9.18
N LEU A 522 15.58 -10.74 -9.04
CA LEU A 522 15.07 -12.11 -9.23
C LEU A 522 13.86 -12.39 -8.36
N VAL A 523 13.87 -11.95 -7.10
CA VAL A 523 12.74 -12.14 -6.18
C VAL A 523 11.49 -11.40 -6.65
N ARG A 524 11.65 -10.18 -7.17
CA ARG A 524 10.53 -9.42 -7.75
C ARG A 524 9.98 -10.10 -8.99
N ALA A 525 10.85 -10.59 -9.86
CA ALA A 525 10.47 -11.31 -11.07
C ALA A 525 9.74 -12.63 -10.75
N LEU A 526 10.26 -13.39 -9.77
CA LEU A 526 9.65 -14.62 -9.27
C LEU A 526 8.23 -14.36 -8.75
N ALA A 527 8.07 -13.33 -7.93
CA ALA A 527 6.77 -12.95 -7.41
C ALA A 527 5.81 -12.47 -8.50
N GLY A 528 6.31 -11.79 -9.54
CA GLY A 528 5.50 -11.36 -10.68
C GLY A 528 4.98 -12.55 -11.49
N THR A 529 5.86 -13.50 -11.82
CA THR A 529 5.47 -14.74 -12.50
C THR A 529 4.50 -15.58 -11.67
N GLY A 530 4.73 -15.67 -10.36
CA GLY A 530 3.87 -16.42 -9.45
C GLY A 530 2.58 -15.72 -9.04
N LYS A 531 2.41 -14.44 -9.39
CA LYS A 531 1.32 -13.56 -8.90
C LYS A 531 1.19 -13.60 -7.36
N LEU A 532 2.33 -13.64 -6.65
CA LEU A 532 2.39 -13.79 -5.20
C LEU A 532 2.31 -12.45 -4.47
N ASN A 533 1.71 -12.43 -3.29
CA ASN A 533 1.82 -11.28 -2.39
C ASN A 533 3.22 -11.25 -1.76
N VAL A 534 4.00 -10.19 -1.98
CA VAL A 534 5.38 -10.10 -1.48
C VAL A 534 5.46 -9.23 -0.23
N LEU A 535 5.89 -9.83 0.87
CA LEU A 535 6.23 -9.12 2.10
C LEU A 535 7.74 -9.10 2.21
N SER A 536 8.36 -7.93 2.00
CA SER A 536 9.82 -7.81 2.13
C SER A 536 10.21 -7.05 3.38
N VAL A 537 11.30 -7.49 4.00
CA VAL A 537 11.96 -6.74 5.08
C VAL A 537 13.46 -6.81 4.88
N LYS A 538 14.15 -5.68 5.06
CA LYS A 538 15.62 -5.65 5.11
C LYS A 538 16.09 -5.92 6.54
N GLY A 539 17.10 -6.77 6.69
CA GLY A 539 17.63 -7.16 8.00
C GLY A 539 18.02 -5.97 8.89
N ALA A 540 18.67 -4.95 8.32
CA ALA A 540 19.05 -3.74 9.04
C ALA A 540 17.85 -2.91 9.55
N GLU A 541 16.78 -2.79 8.76
CA GLU A 541 15.59 -2.00 9.12
C GLU A 541 14.82 -2.61 10.29
N LEU A 542 14.82 -3.94 10.40
CA LEU A 542 14.17 -4.70 11.46
C LEU A 542 14.92 -4.57 12.80
N MET A 543 16.24 -4.33 12.75
CA MET A 543 17.10 -4.14 13.92
C MET A 543 17.07 -2.70 14.43
N ASP A 544 17.06 -1.70 13.54
CA ASP A 544 17.20 -0.28 13.91
C ASP A 544 15.89 0.38 14.38
N LYS A 545 14.73 0.06 13.78
CA LYS A 545 13.47 0.74 14.09
C LYS A 545 12.91 0.39 15.48
N PHE A 546 13.40 -0.67 16.13
CA PHE A 546 12.67 -1.34 17.21
C PHE A 546 13.58 -1.89 18.31
N VAL A 547 14.29 -1.02 19.03
CA VAL A 547 15.02 -1.42 20.25
C VAL A 547 14.03 -1.96 21.29
N GLY A 548 13.85 -3.29 21.32
CA GLY A 548 12.91 -4.01 22.19
C GLY A 548 11.67 -4.62 21.52
N GLU A 549 11.37 -4.28 20.25
CA GLU A 549 10.17 -4.75 19.52
C GLU A 549 10.50 -5.62 18.27
N SER A 550 11.77 -5.82 17.92
CA SER A 550 12.16 -6.58 16.71
C SER A 550 11.64 -8.03 16.66
N GLU A 551 11.53 -8.71 17.80
CA GLU A 551 10.91 -10.05 17.87
C GLU A 551 9.43 -10.02 17.46
N ARG A 552 8.69 -9.02 17.94
CA ARG A 552 7.28 -8.85 17.60
C ARG A 552 7.11 -8.56 16.11
N ALA A 553 8.01 -7.78 15.53
CA ALA A 553 8.01 -7.47 14.10
C ALA A 553 8.25 -8.71 13.23
N VAL A 554 9.12 -9.65 13.65
CA VAL A 554 9.28 -10.94 12.94
C VAL A 554 7.99 -11.76 13.00
N ARG A 555 7.39 -11.93 14.17
CA ARG A 555 6.12 -12.68 14.29
C ARG A 555 5.01 -12.05 13.45
N GLU A 556 4.98 -10.72 13.42
CA GLU A 556 4.02 -9.95 12.63
C GLU A 556 4.21 -10.16 11.12
N LEU A 557 5.46 -10.19 10.65
CA LEU A 557 5.77 -10.45 9.25
C LEU A 557 5.19 -11.80 8.79
N PHE A 558 5.43 -12.86 9.56
CA PHE A 558 4.97 -14.21 9.23
C PHE A 558 3.45 -14.35 9.35
N ARG A 559 2.83 -13.71 10.35
CA ARG A 559 1.37 -13.63 10.48
C ARG A 559 0.74 -12.96 9.26
N ARG A 560 1.23 -11.79 8.86
CA ARG A 560 0.73 -11.08 7.67
C ARG A 560 0.93 -11.89 6.40
N ALA A 561 2.02 -12.64 6.30
CA ALA A 561 2.26 -13.51 5.15
C ALA A 561 1.25 -14.65 5.08
N ALA A 562 0.93 -15.27 6.22
CA ALA A 562 -0.13 -16.28 6.30
C ALA A 562 -1.51 -15.71 5.94
N GLU A 563 -1.84 -14.51 6.41
CA GLU A 563 -3.09 -13.81 6.07
C GLU A 563 -3.16 -13.36 4.60
N ALA A 564 -2.01 -13.21 3.95
CA ALA A 564 -1.87 -12.80 2.55
C ALA A 564 -1.57 -13.97 1.60
N ALA A 565 -1.72 -15.22 2.03
CA ALA A 565 -1.45 -16.38 1.18
C ALA A 565 -2.30 -16.34 -0.13
N PRO A 566 -1.74 -16.70 -1.30
CA PRO A 566 -0.38 -17.18 -1.54
C PRO A 566 0.67 -16.04 -1.46
N ALA A 567 1.67 -16.22 -0.60
CA ALA A 567 2.61 -15.16 -0.24
C ALA A 567 4.09 -15.57 -0.28
N LEU A 568 4.95 -14.59 -0.54
CA LEU A 568 6.40 -14.72 -0.48
C LEU A 568 6.95 -13.77 0.58
N VAL A 569 7.55 -14.33 1.63
CA VAL A 569 8.31 -13.57 2.64
C VAL A 569 9.74 -13.41 2.14
N PHE A 570 10.13 -12.19 1.82
CA PHE A 570 11.49 -11.87 1.39
C PHE A 570 12.30 -11.23 2.52
N LEU A 571 13.32 -11.96 3.00
CA LEU A 571 14.26 -11.50 4.01
C LEU A 571 15.57 -11.06 3.33
N ASP A 572 15.69 -9.78 3.01
CA ASP A 572 16.93 -9.25 2.43
C ASP A 572 17.98 -9.01 3.52
N GLU A 573 19.26 -9.21 3.19
CA GLU A 573 20.37 -9.13 4.14
C GLU A 573 20.15 -10.00 5.40
N VAL A 574 19.79 -11.27 5.20
CA VAL A 574 19.50 -12.20 6.31
C VAL A 574 20.69 -12.41 7.25
N ASP A 575 21.92 -12.16 6.79
CA ASP A 575 23.13 -12.15 7.62
C ASP A 575 23.14 -11.04 8.68
N ALA A 576 22.47 -9.91 8.43
CA ALA A 576 22.29 -8.85 9.42
C ALA A 576 21.19 -9.20 10.44
N LEU A 577 20.14 -9.88 9.99
CA LEU A 577 19.02 -10.29 10.84
C LEU A 577 19.38 -11.47 11.75
N ALA A 578 20.16 -12.42 11.21
CA ALA A 578 20.51 -13.66 11.87
C ALA A 578 22.01 -13.99 11.76
N PRO A 579 22.86 -13.17 12.37
CA PRO A 579 24.29 -13.43 12.42
C PRO A 579 24.60 -14.68 13.24
N ARG A 580 25.78 -15.27 13.03
CA ARG A 580 26.29 -16.34 13.92
C ARG A 580 26.28 -15.87 15.38
N ARG A 581 25.73 -16.72 16.24
CA ARG A 581 25.65 -16.50 17.70
C ARG A 581 27.01 -16.12 18.28
N GLY A 582 27.04 -15.05 19.07
CA GLY A 582 28.25 -14.53 19.73
C GLY A 582 29.10 -13.58 18.88
N GLN A 583 28.70 -13.23 17.65
CA GLN A 583 29.38 -12.18 16.85
C GLN A 583 28.84 -10.77 17.08
N SER A 584 27.60 -10.63 17.57
CA SER A 584 26.97 -9.34 17.89
C SER A 584 27.31 -8.88 19.31
N SER A 585 27.79 -7.64 19.46
CA SER A 585 28.09 -7.02 20.77
C SER A 585 26.86 -6.51 21.52
N ASP A 586 25.67 -6.68 20.94
CA ASP A 586 24.41 -6.20 21.52
C ASP A 586 23.89 -7.12 22.63
N SER A 587 23.03 -6.56 23.48
CA SER A 587 22.47 -7.12 24.72
C SER A 587 21.56 -8.37 24.55
N GLY A 588 21.91 -9.30 23.65
CA GLY A 588 21.13 -10.50 23.34
C GLY A 588 19.85 -10.24 22.54
N VAL A 589 19.74 -9.06 21.89
CA VAL A 589 18.61 -8.72 21.02
C VAL A 589 18.64 -9.56 19.74
N ALA A 590 19.79 -9.62 19.07
CA ALA A 590 19.98 -10.41 17.86
C ALA A 590 19.65 -11.89 18.08
N ASP A 591 20.13 -12.49 19.20
CA ASP A 591 19.83 -13.89 19.53
C ASP A 591 18.33 -14.15 19.74
N ARG A 592 17.58 -13.18 20.31
CA ARG A 592 16.12 -13.28 20.47
C ARG A 592 15.38 -13.18 19.13
N VAL A 593 15.83 -12.30 18.24
CA VAL A 593 15.28 -12.18 16.88
C VAL A 593 15.53 -13.46 16.08
N VAL A 594 16.74 -14.02 16.16
CA VAL A 594 17.07 -15.33 15.56
C VAL A 594 16.15 -16.42 16.11
N ALA A 595 15.97 -16.49 17.43
CA ALA A 595 15.09 -17.48 18.06
C ALA A 595 13.63 -17.34 17.60
N ALA A 596 13.14 -16.11 17.48
CA ALA A 596 11.80 -15.82 16.94
C ALA A 596 11.68 -16.28 15.49
N LEU A 597 12.64 -15.94 14.63
CA LEU A 597 12.64 -16.38 13.22
C LEU A 597 12.65 -17.91 13.09
N LEU A 598 13.48 -18.60 13.89
CA LEU A 598 13.50 -20.06 13.90
C LEU A 598 12.15 -20.65 14.34
N THR A 599 11.49 -20.03 15.32
CA THR A 599 10.18 -20.46 15.80
C THR A 599 9.10 -20.30 14.72
N GLU A 600 9.11 -19.19 13.97
CA GLU A 600 8.17 -18.96 12.87
C GLU A 600 8.42 -19.91 11.68
N LEU A 601 9.68 -20.21 11.37
CA LEU A 601 10.05 -21.18 10.32
C LEU A 601 9.66 -22.62 10.69
N ASP A 602 9.84 -23.00 11.95
CA ASP A 602 9.55 -24.33 12.47
C ASP A 602 8.06 -24.57 12.77
N GLY A 603 7.20 -23.53 12.64
CA GLY A 603 5.83 -23.45 13.17
C GLY A 603 4.99 -24.74 13.20
N VAL A 604 4.18 -24.87 14.26
CA VAL A 604 3.35 -26.06 14.58
C VAL A 604 2.34 -26.40 13.48
N GLU A 605 1.80 -25.38 12.81
CA GLU A 605 1.05 -25.52 11.56
C GLU A 605 1.97 -25.10 10.40
N PRO A 606 2.12 -25.94 9.35
CA PRO A 606 2.81 -25.49 8.14
C PRO A 606 2.11 -24.26 7.61
N LEU A 607 2.86 -23.19 7.35
CA LEU A 607 2.38 -22.03 6.61
C LEU A 607 2.01 -22.49 5.20
N ARG A 608 0.77 -22.94 5.01
CA ARG A 608 0.28 -23.40 3.71
C ARG A 608 0.30 -22.20 2.78
N ASP A 609 0.85 -22.41 1.60
CA ASP A 609 0.95 -21.41 0.55
C ASP A 609 1.79 -20.16 0.87
N VAL A 610 2.70 -20.24 1.85
CA VAL A 610 3.70 -19.21 2.14
C VAL A 610 5.11 -19.75 1.92
N ILE A 611 5.91 -19.01 1.17
CA ILE A 611 7.31 -19.36 0.91
C ILE A 611 8.20 -18.32 1.56
N VAL A 612 9.26 -18.78 2.22
CA VAL A 612 10.29 -17.89 2.78
C VAL A 612 11.50 -17.89 1.88
N LEU A 613 11.95 -16.71 1.47
CA LEU A 613 13.13 -16.54 0.66
C LEU A 613 14.06 -15.54 1.36
N GLY A 614 15.22 -16.00 1.81
CA GLY A 614 16.30 -15.16 2.31
C GLY A 614 17.25 -14.75 1.19
N ALA A 615 17.84 -13.57 1.28
CA ALA A 615 18.97 -13.16 0.45
C ALA A 615 20.15 -12.69 1.30
N THR A 616 21.38 -13.05 0.91
CA THR A 616 22.61 -12.57 1.55
C THR A 616 23.75 -12.43 0.56
N ASN A 617 24.68 -11.53 0.85
CA ASN A 617 25.97 -11.43 0.17
C ASN A 617 27.08 -12.24 0.86
N ARG A 618 26.82 -12.72 2.08
CA ARG A 618 27.80 -13.33 3.00
C ARG A 618 27.18 -14.56 3.67
N PRO A 619 26.96 -15.65 2.92
CA PRO A 619 26.31 -16.86 3.44
C PRO A 619 27.07 -17.51 4.61
N GLU A 620 28.37 -17.24 4.74
CA GLU A 620 29.19 -17.68 5.86
C GLU A 620 28.82 -17.00 7.19
N LEU A 621 28.22 -15.81 7.18
CA LEU A 621 27.85 -15.08 8.40
C LEU A 621 26.47 -15.45 8.97
N VAL A 622 25.65 -16.15 8.19
CA VAL A 622 24.31 -16.60 8.60
C VAL A 622 24.41 -17.70 9.67
N ASP A 623 23.54 -17.66 10.68
CA ASP A 623 23.42 -18.73 11.68
C ASP A 623 23.15 -20.09 10.97
N PRO A 624 24.02 -21.11 11.12
CA PRO A 624 23.82 -22.43 10.54
C PRO A 624 22.50 -23.11 10.95
N ALA A 625 21.88 -22.68 12.05
CA ALA A 625 20.55 -23.13 12.43
C ALA A 625 19.50 -22.82 11.35
N LEU A 626 19.59 -21.69 10.65
CA LEU A 626 18.65 -21.34 9.58
C LEU A 626 18.78 -22.23 8.34
N LEU A 627 19.96 -22.81 8.13
CA LEU A 627 20.28 -23.62 6.94
C LEU A 627 19.94 -25.12 7.12
N ARG A 628 19.24 -25.47 8.20
CA ARG A 628 18.84 -26.87 8.47
C ARG A 628 17.59 -27.25 7.66
N PRO A 629 17.40 -28.55 7.38
CA PRO A 629 16.18 -29.05 6.74
C PRO A 629 14.91 -28.55 7.45
N GLY A 630 13.89 -28.20 6.68
CA GLY A 630 12.64 -27.59 7.16
C GLY A 630 12.68 -26.07 7.38
N ARG A 631 13.82 -25.40 7.12
CA ARG A 631 14.00 -23.93 7.23
C ARG A 631 14.44 -23.35 5.88
N LEU A 632 15.57 -22.65 5.81
CA LEU A 632 16.20 -22.19 4.55
C LEU A 632 17.06 -23.31 3.95
N GLU A 633 16.40 -24.41 3.60
CA GLU A 633 17.08 -25.66 3.23
C GLU A 633 17.56 -25.68 1.78
N ARG A 634 16.93 -24.91 0.88
CA ARG A 634 17.36 -24.83 -0.53
C ARG A 634 18.25 -23.62 -0.75
N LEU A 635 19.56 -23.87 -0.87
CA LEU A 635 20.55 -22.83 -1.19
C LEU A 635 20.68 -22.67 -2.71
N VAL A 636 20.57 -21.44 -3.21
CA VAL A 636 20.68 -21.10 -4.63
C VAL A 636 21.75 -20.03 -4.82
N TYR A 637 22.81 -20.39 -5.52
CA TYR A 637 23.91 -19.49 -5.86
C TYR A 637 23.53 -18.63 -7.07
N VAL A 638 23.64 -17.32 -6.93
CA VAL A 638 23.50 -16.37 -8.04
C VAL A 638 24.91 -15.98 -8.51
N PRO A 639 25.34 -16.43 -9.70
CA PRO A 639 26.67 -16.11 -10.22
C PRO A 639 26.78 -14.64 -10.65
N PRO A 640 28.01 -14.10 -10.78
CA PRO A 640 28.21 -12.83 -11.47
C PRO A 640 27.84 -12.97 -12.96
N PRO A 641 27.35 -11.90 -13.61
CA PRO A 641 26.93 -11.97 -15.01
C PRO A 641 28.14 -12.15 -15.94
N ASP A 642 28.03 -13.06 -16.89
CA ASP A 642 29.00 -13.22 -17.98
C ASP A 642 28.81 -12.16 -19.08
N ALA A 643 29.57 -12.25 -20.17
CA ALA A 643 29.49 -11.27 -21.26
C ALA A 643 28.11 -11.24 -21.92
N GLU A 644 27.51 -12.40 -22.19
CA GLU A 644 26.18 -12.51 -22.81
C GLU A 644 25.10 -11.96 -21.86
N ALA A 645 25.17 -12.31 -20.58
CA ALA A 645 24.30 -11.79 -19.52
C ALA A 645 24.40 -10.27 -19.41
N ARG A 646 25.61 -9.71 -19.48
CA ARG A 646 25.82 -8.24 -19.46
C ARG A 646 25.17 -7.57 -20.66
N VAL A 647 25.16 -8.16 -21.85
CA VAL A 647 24.42 -7.61 -23.00
C VAL A 647 22.92 -7.52 -22.70
N GLU A 648 22.33 -8.58 -22.14
CA GLU A 648 20.91 -8.58 -21.80
C GLU A 648 20.58 -7.59 -20.69
N ILE A 649 21.42 -7.50 -19.66
CA ILE A 649 21.29 -6.53 -18.57
C ILE A 649 21.37 -5.10 -19.12
N LEU A 650 22.35 -4.80 -19.98
CA LEU A 650 22.50 -3.49 -20.60
C LEU A 650 21.30 -3.15 -21.47
N ARG A 651 20.82 -4.09 -22.29
CA ARG A 651 19.63 -3.91 -23.14
C ARG A 651 18.37 -3.67 -22.30
N SER A 652 18.21 -4.40 -21.20
CA SER A 652 17.10 -4.23 -20.27
C SER A 652 17.18 -2.86 -19.57
N ALA A 653 18.37 -2.50 -19.07
CA ALA A 653 18.63 -1.22 -18.42
C ALA A 653 18.48 -0.02 -19.37
N SER A 654 18.76 -0.19 -20.66
CA SER A 654 18.61 0.83 -21.68
C SER A 654 17.25 0.80 -22.39
N ARG A 655 16.29 -0.04 -21.97
CA ARG A 655 14.98 -0.18 -22.64
C ARG A 655 14.24 1.14 -22.77
N ASN A 656 14.41 2.02 -21.78
CA ASN A 656 13.80 3.34 -21.73
C ASN A 656 14.77 4.49 -22.05
N THR A 657 16.02 4.17 -22.43
CA THR A 657 17.07 5.15 -22.72
C THR A 657 17.42 5.04 -24.20
N PRO A 658 17.05 6.02 -25.04
CA PRO A 658 17.44 6.04 -26.43
C PRO A 658 18.96 6.03 -26.56
N LEU A 659 19.48 5.05 -27.28
CA LEU A 659 20.89 4.95 -27.59
C LEU A 659 21.11 5.44 -29.02
N ALA A 660 22.19 6.19 -29.24
CA ALA A 660 22.57 6.61 -30.58
C ALA A 660 23.15 5.42 -31.38
N GLU A 661 23.20 5.56 -32.71
CA GLU A 661 23.66 4.49 -33.62
C GLU A 661 25.12 4.07 -33.39
N ASP A 662 25.92 4.90 -32.71
CA ASP A 662 27.31 4.62 -32.35
C ASP A 662 27.46 3.73 -31.10
N VAL A 663 26.35 3.37 -30.43
CA VAL A 663 26.37 2.54 -29.22
C VAL A 663 26.12 1.07 -29.54
N GLU A 664 27.19 0.28 -29.52
CA GLU A 664 27.15 -1.17 -29.68
C GLU A 664 27.20 -1.88 -28.32
N LEU A 665 26.04 -2.34 -27.82
CA LEU A 665 25.92 -2.97 -26.49
C LEU A 665 26.73 -4.26 -26.36
N THR A 666 26.88 -5.03 -27.44
CA THR A 666 27.67 -6.27 -27.43
C THR A 666 29.15 -5.97 -27.20
N ALA A 667 29.71 -5.04 -27.97
CA ALA A 667 31.10 -4.62 -27.80
C ALA A 667 31.35 -3.98 -26.43
N LEU A 668 30.37 -3.23 -25.91
CA LEU A 668 30.45 -2.69 -24.56
C LEU A 668 30.48 -3.78 -23.49
N ALA A 669 29.67 -4.84 -23.61
CA ALA A 669 29.57 -5.89 -22.60
C ALA A 669 30.87 -6.73 -22.45
N ASP A 670 31.58 -6.95 -23.56
CA ASP A 670 32.89 -7.62 -23.58
C ASP A 670 33.93 -6.86 -22.74
N ASP A 671 33.79 -5.53 -22.72
CA ASP A 671 34.67 -4.57 -22.07
C ASP A 671 34.35 -4.31 -20.58
N LEU A 672 33.25 -4.90 -20.08
CA LEU A 672 32.73 -4.68 -18.72
C LEU A 672 32.99 -5.88 -17.80
N ASP A 673 34.13 -6.54 -17.95
CA ASP A 673 34.52 -7.58 -17.00
C ASP A 673 34.64 -7.02 -15.57
N GLY A 674 34.13 -7.78 -14.59
CA GLY A 674 34.04 -7.35 -13.19
C GLY A 674 32.89 -6.37 -12.87
N TYR A 675 32.04 -6.01 -13.83
CA TYR A 675 30.82 -5.24 -13.56
C TYR A 675 29.68 -6.16 -13.10
N SER A 676 29.03 -5.80 -11.99
CA SER A 676 27.78 -6.41 -11.55
C SER A 676 26.59 -5.92 -12.39
N ALA A 677 25.43 -6.57 -12.25
CA ALA A 677 24.20 -6.11 -12.90
C ALA A 677 23.81 -4.69 -12.47
N ALA A 678 24.03 -4.36 -11.19
CA ALA A 678 23.84 -3.01 -10.65
C ALA A 678 24.82 -2.00 -11.25
N ASP A 679 26.08 -2.39 -11.50
CA ASP A 679 27.07 -1.50 -12.14
C ASP A 679 26.71 -1.25 -13.61
N CYS A 680 26.26 -2.27 -14.35
CA CYS A 680 25.77 -2.10 -15.72
C CYS A 680 24.59 -1.12 -15.77
N ALA A 681 23.61 -1.27 -14.86
CA ALA A 681 22.50 -0.35 -14.76
C ALA A 681 22.94 1.06 -14.34
N ALA A 682 23.89 1.18 -13.41
CA ALA A 682 24.47 2.45 -12.99
C ALA A 682 25.24 3.12 -14.13
N LEU A 683 25.91 2.34 -14.99
CA LEU A 683 26.64 2.84 -16.15
C LEU A 683 25.70 3.51 -17.17
N ILE A 684 24.59 2.85 -17.52
CA ILE A 684 23.55 3.44 -18.40
C ILE A 684 22.99 4.72 -17.75
N ARG A 685 22.69 4.67 -16.44
CA ARG A 685 22.13 5.80 -15.70
C ARG A 685 23.09 7.00 -15.66
N GLU A 686 24.37 6.77 -15.41
CA GLU A 686 25.39 7.82 -15.40
C GLU A 686 25.66 8.36 -16.81
N ALA A 687 25.57 7.50 -17.84
CA ALA A 687 25.68 7.95 -19.23
C ALA A 687 24.50 8.86 -19.63
N ALA A 688 23.27 8.51 -19.24
CA ALA A 688 22.11 9.37 -19.42
C ALA A 688 22.24 10.70 -18.64
N LEU A 689 22.68 10.66 -17.38
CA LEU A 689 22.95 11.88 -16.61
C LEU A 689 24.05 12.73 -17.24
N THR A 690 25.09 12.10 -17.80
CA THR A 690 26.17 12.80 -18.51
C THR A 690 25.62 13.50 -19.74
N ALA A 691 24.81 12.82 -20.54
CA ALA A 691 24.12 13.40 -21.69
C ALA A 691 23.25 14.61 -21.29
N MET A 692 22.46 14.47 -20.22
CA MET A 692 21.60 15.56 -19.72
C MET A 692 22.38 16.75 -19.17
N ARG A 693 23.50 16.51 -18.46
CA ARG A 693 24.37 17.59 -17.95
C ARG A 693 25.03 18.37 -19.07
N GLU A 694 25.35 17.71 -20.18
CA GLU A 694 25.89 18.36 -21.39
C GLU A 694 24.80 19.13 -22.14
N SER A 695 23.61 18.54 -22.29
CA SER A 695 22.46 19.22 -22.89
C SER A 695 21.13 18.62 -22.43
N LEU A 696 20.25 19.46 -21.88
CA LEU A 696 18.86 19.08 -21.55
C LEU A 696 18.00 18.77 -22.78
N SER A 697 18.48 19.11 -23.99
CA SER A 697 17.85 18.74 -25.26
C SER A 697 18.44 17.48 -25.89
N ALA A 698 19.38 16.81 -25.22
CA ALA A 698 19.91 15.54 -25.69
C ALA A 698 18.77 14.52 -25.84
N THR A 699 18.69 13.91 -27.02
CA THR A 699 17.63 12.94 -27.36
C THR A 699 18.11 11.49 -27.28
N ALA A 700 19.42 11.26 -27.18
CA ALA A 700 20.02 9.94 -27.10
C ALA A 700 21.37 9.98 -26.38
N VAL A 701 21.74 8.85 -25.79
CA VAL A 701 23.05 8.60 -25.17
C VAL A 701 24.02 8.11 -26.25
N THR A 702 25.17 8.76 -26.36
CA THR A 702 26.23 8.41 -27.33
C THR A 702 27.29 7.51 -26.73
N ALA A 703 28.17 6.96 -27.57
CA ALA A 703 29.31 6.18 -27.10
C ALA A 703 30.27 7.03 -26.23
N GLU A 704 30.38 8.34 -26.51
CA GLU A 704 31.19 9.26 -25.70
C GLU A 704 30.62 9.42 -24.28
N HIS A 705 29.30 9.50 -24.14
CA HIS A 705 28.64 9.57 -22.83
C HIS A 705 28.90 8.30 -22.00
N LEU A 706 28.82 7.13 -22.64
CA LEU A 706 29.16 5.86 -22.00
C LEU A 706 30.64 5.78 -21.60
N ALA A 707 31.55 6.27 -22.45
CA ALA A 707 32.97 6.33 -22.12
C ALA A 707 33.25 7.25 -20.92
N LYS A 708 32.61 8.42 -20.84
CA LYS A 708 32.68 9.32 -19.67
C LYS A 708 32.09 8.65 -18.42
N ALA A 709 30.95 7.97 -18.55
CA ALA A 709 30.32 7.25 -17.45
C ALA A 709 31.19 6.10 -16.91
N ARG A 710 31.93 5.37 -17.77
CA ARG A 710 32.92 4.34 -17.33
C ARG A 710 34.06 4.93 -16.49
N GLY A 711 34.37 6.22 -16.67
CA GLY A 711 35.34 6.91 -15.82
C GLY A 711 34.88 7.06 -14.36
N VAL A 712 33.57 7.14 -14.15
CA VAL A 712 32.90 7.34 -12.86
C VAL A 712 32.45 6.01 -12.25
N VAL A 713 31.76 5.16 -13.02
CA VAL A 713 31.24 3.87 -12.58
C VAL A 713 32.32 2.81 -12.79
N ARG A 714 32.96 2.38 -11.70
CA ARG A 714 34.03 1.37 -11.69
C ARG A 714 33.47 -0.03 -11.42
N PRO A 715 34.14 -1.10 -11.87
CA PRO A 715 33.73 -2.47 -11.55
C PRO A 715 33.73 -2.68 -10.03
N SER A 716 32.64 -3.24 -9.50
CA SER A 716 32.49 -3.46 -8.05
C SER A 716 32.78 -4.88 -7.58
N LEU A 717 32.88 -5.85 -8.50
CA LEU A 717 33.08 -7.25 -8.15
C LEU A 717 34.54 -7.52 -7.78
N ASP A 718 34.75 -7.99 -6.54
CA ASP A 718 36.07 -8.42 -6.05
C ASP A 718 36.35 -9.90 -6.42
N PRO A 719 37.40 -10.19 -7.20
CA PRO A 719 37.78 -11.55 -7.56
C PRO A 719 38.00 -12.49 -6.36
N ALA A 720 38.52 -11.98 -5.24
CA ALA A 720 38.74 -12.81 -4.04
C ALA A 720 37.41 -13.23 -3.39
N GLN A 721 36.45 -12.30 -3.32
CA GLN A 721 35.10 -12.58 -2.84
C GLN A 721 34.38 -13.57 -3.76
N LEU A 722 34.50 -13.41 -5.08
CA LEU A 722 33.91 -14.33 -6.06
C LEU A 722 34.43 -15.76 -5.89
N ALA A 723 35.75 -15.93 -5.73
CA ALA A 723 36.37 -17.22 -5.48
C ALA A 723 35.87 -17.88 -4.18
N SER A 724 35.70 -17.09 -3.12
CA SER A 724 35.14 -17.55 -1.84
C SER A 724 33.69 -18.05 -1.99
N LEU A 725 32.84 -17.29 -2.68
CA LEU A 725 31.44 -17.67 -2.92
C LEU A 725 31.31 -18.91 -3.80
N ALA A 726 32.14 -19.03 -4.84
CA ALA A 726 32.21 -20.21 -5.68
C ALA A 726 32.65 -21.45 -4.88
N ALA A 727 33.69 -21.32 -4.05
CA ALA A 727 34.15 -22.39 -3.16
C ALA A 727 33.06 -22.80 -2.15
N TYR A 728 32.33 -21.83 -1.60
CA TYR A 728 31.18 -22.11 -0.73
C TYR A 728 30.10 -22.91 -1.47
N ALA A 729 29.78 -22.54 -2.71
CA ALA A 729 28.79 -23.26 -3.53
C ALA A 729 29.21 -24.72 -3.81
N GLU A 730 30.47 -24.94 -4.17
CA GLU A 730 30.99 -26.30 -4.41
C GLU A 730 30.99 -27.15 -3.12
N SER A 731 31.32 -26.56 -1.97
CA SER A 731 31.27 -27.26 -0.67
C SER A 731 29.87 -27.72 -0.24
N ARG A 732 28.82 -27.19 -0.88
CA ARG A 732 27.41 -27.50 -0.60
C ARG A 732 26.78 -28.43 -1.63
N LYS A 733 27.42 -28.64 -2.78
CA LYS A 733 27.03 -29.64 -3.78
C LYS A 733 27.58 -31.04 -3.45
N ALA A 734 28.71 -31.09 -2.73
CA ALA A 734 29.32 -32.31 -2.18
C ALA A 734 28.61 -32.74 -0.88
#